data_AF-F5RNL5-F1
#
_entry.id   AF-F5RNL5-F1
#
_cell.length_a   1.000
_cell.length_b   1.000
_cell.length_c   1.000
_cell.angle_alpha   90.00
_cell.angle_beta   90.00
_cell.angle_gamma   90.00
#
_symmetry.space_group_name_H-M   'P 1'
#
loop_
_entity.id
_entity.type
_entity.pdbx_description
1 polymer ?
#
loop_
_entity_poly.entity_id
_entity_poly.type
_entity_poly.pdbx_seq_one_letter_code
_entity_poly.pdbx_strand_id
1 'polypeptide(L)'
;MADEKRFSRKEGAPKEDLYAKTTQKIIELMESGKLPWQQGWDNNVGAALVCPINGKNGYRYGQLNSVYLSFIMAEKESDDPRFFTMLTLKKQDAACRERAALLEKQGKPVNPELKWQYGVKKGAKAVRIQVSWKQTTDRYGNPLPEEEQYWRKDYRMVFHASDCVRREYPRDEKGQLIRNADGKCRYIDHPLRPYVPKEKGYTHEEQYEIAEGILKASGAVIKHDVPAAKPYPCYTPSTDEIHLPPKEAFPSLGEYYATALHELAHWTGHKERLNRSVTGNHKSPAYAKEELRAELASTYLSLDLGLPMNPTNHAAYVQSWIKNLKENKMEIFQASTDARKIANYIKDFMPARFRAEELPKVEDLVKVADTNTLTQPPESQALGSARFYKYLLTERPADVGAVPKENLYLVDPDDKSAQYGAVYYEKQLPATVAATYNLTPDYSYFANKSVHVTIYQRKADAAPKEKGSAETSKPLYLNRDFDITAQENYIRTDVMREHGIDRAFAHFCMHPPQEGRPLAEGDLIEMDGRIFQISDVGYREQELHAHKGDFVLTPLEDERVQQLRTAAQESVGEDTYQLYCDKLREMFYRAAQTEETLHAHPGFFVATDDPKEGERLALDAGYARGFRERVYREGLSGYTPTDEKGWQKADTEFAAATLKSSMESDPEAIERIDTLRTSIADAIQRNSPNAAISQDRSYGKQIVQKAEKRAAVRRLISEQKAQAEERATEPVVAYSR
;
A
#
# COMPACT_ATOMS: atom_id res chain seq x y z
N MET A 1 14.98 19.78 56.28
CA MET A 1 15.54 18.43 56.16
C MET A 1 14.38 17.51 55.82
N ALA A 2 14.46 16.90 54.64
CA ALA A 2 13.38 16.14 54.03
C ALA A 2 13.17 14.80 54.73
N ASP A 3 11.90 14.43 54.86
CA ASP A 3 11.41 13.23 55.53
C ASP A 3 11.29 12.09 54.49
N GLU A 4 12.22 11.13 54.53
CA GLU A 4 12.21 9.92 53.70
C GLU A 4 11.18 8.91 54.23
N LYS A 5 9.97 8.90 53.66
CA LYS A 5 9.08 7.73 53.72
C LYS A 5 9.17 6.93 52.43
N ARG A 6 10.05 5.92 52.45
CA ARG A 6 10.10 4.81 51.50
C ARG A 6 8.73 4.10 51.44
N PHE A 7 8.02 4.23 50.33
CA PHE A 7 6.91 3.34 49.98
C PHE A 7 7.47 1.97 49.57
N SER A 8 7.27 0.95 50.40
CA SER A 8 7.48 -0.44 49.99
C SER A 8 6.43 -0.82 48.94
N ARG A 9 6.89 -1.24 47.75
CA ARG A 9 6.04 -1.86 46.74
C ARG A 9 5.58 -3.21 47.31
N LYS A 10 4.28 -3.35 47.57
CA LYS A 10 3.65 -4.66 47.72
C LYS A 10 3.89 -5.46 46.44
N GLU A 11 4.52 -6.62 46.55
CA GLU A 11 4.61 -7.60 45.47
C GLU A 11 3.19 -7.97 45.03
N GLY A 12 2.87 -7.70 43.76
CA GLY A 12 1.58 -8.05 43.18
C GLY A 12 1.47 -9.56 43.02
N ALA A 13 0.25 -10.09 43.18
CA ALA A 13 -0.10 -11.48 42.91
C ALA A 13 0.49 -11.95 41.56
N PRO A 14 0.94 -13.22 41.45
CA PRO A 14 1.55 -13.74 40.23
C PRO A 14 0.63 -13.51 39.03
N LYS A 15 1.18 -12.93 37.95
CA LYS A 15 0.45 -12.68 36.70
C LYS A 15 -0.14 -14.01 36.20
N GLU A 16 -1.46 -14.08 36.11
CA GLU A 16 -2.21 -15.24 35.61
C GLU A 16 -1.65 -15.67 34.24
N ASP A 17 -1.32 -16.95 34.10
CA ASP A 17 -0.71 -17.51 32.88
C ASP A 17 -1.75 -17.64 31.77
N LEU A 18 -1.70 -16.72 30.81
CA LEU A 18 -2.70 -16.66 29.76
C LEU A 18 -2.58 -17.80 28.74
N TYR A 19 -1.38 -18.29 28.46
CA TYR A 19 -1.21 -19.46 27.60
C TYR A 19 -1.91 -20.66 28.22
N ALA A 20 -1.74 -20.85 29.54
CA ALA A 20 -2.47 -21.88 30.27
C ALA A 20 -3.99 -21.67 30.21
N LYS A 21 -4.50 -20.44 30.38
CA LYS A 21 -5.95 -20.16 30.32
C LYS A 21 -6.56 -20.39 28.94
N THR A 22 -5.85 -19.97 27.89
CA THR A 22 -6.29 -20.15 26.50
C THR A 22 -6.28 -21.62 26.15
N THR A 23 -5.18 -22.32 26.46
CA THR A 23 -5.07 -23.77 26.24
C THR A 23 -6.09 -24.55 27.06
N GLN A 24 -6.36 -24.16 28.31
CA GLN A 24 -7.39 -24.78 29.14
C GLN A 24 -8.78 -24.61 28.53
N LYS A 25 -9.12 -23.41 28.04
CA LYS A 25 -10.40 -23.20 27.34
C LYS A 25 -10.49 -24.02 26.06
N ILE A 26 -9.40 -24.16 25.31
CA ILE A 26 -9.35 -25.03 24.12
C ILE A 26 -9.52 -26.50 24.52
N ILE A 27 -8.90 -26.95 25.61
CA ILE A 27 -9.09 -28.29 26.17
C ILE A 27 -10.55 -28.52 26.56
N GLU A 28 -11.19 -27.57 27.26
CA GLU A 28 -12.61 -27.65 27.63
C GLU A 28 -13.50 -27.80 26.39
N LEU A 29 -13.20 -27.05 25.33
CA LEU A 29 -13.92 -27.13 24.06
C LEU A 29 -13.68 -28.48 23.36
N MET A 30 -12.45 -28.99 23.37
CA MET A 30 -12.10 -30.34 22.88
C MET A 30 -12.83 -31.44 23.65
N GLU A 31 -12.89 -31.35 24.98
CA GLU A 31 -13.58 -32.30 25.86
C GLU A 31 -15.10 -32.24 25.66
N SER A 32 -15.64 -31.07 25.31
CA SER A 32 -17.07 -30.90 24.99
C SER A 32 -17.47 -31.40 23.60
N GLY A 33 -16.51 -31.71 22.73
CA GLY A 33 -16.75 -32.13 21.34
C GLY A 33 -17.27 -31.02 20.41
N LYS A 34 -17.16 -29.76 20.80
CA LYS A 34 -17.68 -28.59 20.08
C LYS A 34 -16.63 -27.86 19.21
N LEU A 35 -15.62 -28.57 18.71
CA LEU A 35 -14.64 -27.96 17.83
C LEU A 35 -15.22 -27.77 16.41
N PRO A 36 -15.01 -26.62 15.76
CA PRO A 36 -15.50 -26.36 14.41
C PRO A 36 -14.96 -27.28 13.33
N TRP A 37 -13.81 -27.91 13.56
CA TRP A 37 -13.26 -28.93 12.66
C TRP A 37 -13.61 -30.36 13.08
N GLN A 38 -14.37 -30.56 14.16
CA GLN A 38 -14.90 -31.87 14.57
C GLN A 38 -16.38 -32.03 14.20
N GLN A 39 -17.09 -30.94 13.95
CA GLN A 39 -18.46 -30.94 13.47
C GLN A 39 -18.51 -30.00 12.26
N GLY A 40 -18.84 -30.53 11.07
CA GLY A 40 -19.19 -29.67 9.93
C GLY A 40 -20.44 -28.88 10.30
N TRP A 41 -20.41 -27.55 10.15
CA TRP A 41 -21.45 -26.68 10.71
C TRP A 41 -22.84 -26.82 10.06
N ASP A 42 -22.94 -27.59 8.99
CA ASP A 42 -24.20 -27.95 8.32
C ASP A 42 -24.40 -29.48 8.20
N ASN A 43 -23.56 -30.31 8.85
CA ASN A 43 -23.46 -31.76 8.66
C ASN A 43 -23.28 -32.21 7.19
N ASN A 44 -23.03 -31.30 6.25
CA ASN A 44 -22.75 -31.59 4.86
C ASN A 44 -21.26 -31.34 4.57
N VAL A 45 -20.66 -32.22 3.78
CA VAL A 45 -19.27 -32.05 3.37
C VAL A 45 -19.22 -30.98 2.26
N GLY A 46 -18.63 -29.82 2.55
CA GLY A 46 -18.57 -28.67 1.62
C GLY A 46 -18.89 -27.31 2.25
N ALA A 47 -19.34 -27.26 3.50
CA ALA A 47 -19.54 -25.98 4.20
C ALA A 47 -18.20 -25.30 4.50
N ALA A 48 -17.97 -24.14 3.89
CA ALA A 48 -16.87 -23.25 4.26
C ALA A 48 -17.02 -22.77 5.70
N LEU A 49 -15.94 -22.85 6.50
CA LEU A 49 -15.94 -22.25 7.84
C LEU A 49 -16.13 -20.73 7.74
N VAL A 50 -17.08 -20.19 8.50
CA VAL A 50 -17.30 -18.74 8.56
C VAL A 50 -16.12 -18.07 9.28
N CYS A 51 -15.40 -17.21 8.56
CA CYS A 51 -14.24 -16.50 9.09
C CYS A 51 -14.62 -15.42 10.12
N PRO A 52 -14.11 -15.46 11.37
CA PRO A 52 -14.31 -14.38 12.32
C PRO A 52 -13.70 -13.07 11.85
N ILE A 53 -14.47 -11.99 11.95
CA ILE A 53 -14.08 -10.64 11.56
C ILE A 53 -14.25 -9.65 12.69
N ASN A 54 -13.47 -8.58 12.65
CA ASN A 54 -13.68 -7.43 13.51
C ASN A 54 -14.94 -6.69 13.05
N GLY A 55 -15.92 -6.56 13.96
CA GLY A 55 -17.23 -6.00 13.65
C GLY A 55 -17.25 -4.51 13.29
N LYS A 56 -16.15 -3.77 13.51
CA LYS A 56 -16.03 -2.36 13.07
C LYS A 56 -15.57 -2.26 11.61
N ASN A 57 -14.43 -2.87 11.29
CA ASN A 57 -13.73 -2.64 10.01
C ASN A 57 -13.84 -3.82 9.03
N GLY A 58 -14.38 -4.96 9.46
CA GLY A 58 -14.56 -6.14 8.60
C GLY A 58 -13.29 -6.95 8.37
N TYR A 59 -12.14 -6.55 8.94
CA TYR A 59 -10.91 -7.32 8.78
C TYR A 59 -10.98 -8.66 9.52
N ARG A 60 -10.53 -9.72 8.85
CA ARG A 60 -10.39 -11.06 9.42
C ARG A 60 -9.39 -11.04 10.57
N TYR A 61 -9.66 -11.80 11.63
CA TYR A 61 -8.64 -12.03 12.64
C TYR A 61 -7.48 -12.86 12.06
N GLY A 62 -6.27 -12.66 12.59
CA GLY A 62 -5.08 -13.41 12.18
C GLY A 62 -4.73 -14.55 13.14
N GLN A 63 -4.04 -15.56 12.61
CA GLN A 63 -3.39 -16.66 13.36
C GLN A 63 -4.39 -17.47 14.22
N LEU A 64 -3.96 -17.87 15.41
CA LEU A 64 -4.76 -18.62 16.39
C LEU A 64 -6.05 -17.89 16.80
N ASN A 65 -6.14 -16.57 16.70
CA ASN A 65 -7.38 -15.87 17.06
C ASN A 65 -8.54 -16.28 16.16
N SER A 66 -8.31 -16.50 14.86
CA SER A 66 -9.38 -16.90 13.93
C SER A 66 -9.93 -18.27 14.33
N VAL A 67 -9.03 -19.18 14.68
CA VAL A 67 -9.37 -20.52 15.15
C VAL A 67 -10.07 -20.47 16.51
N TYR A 68 -9.50 -19.74 17.47
CA TYR A 68 -10.07 -19.63 18.80
C TYR A 68 -11.45 -18.96 18.79
N LEU A 69 -11.63 -17.91 17.99
CA LEU A 69 -12.91 -17.21 17.86
C LEU A 69 -13.95 -18.02 17.09
N SER A 70 -13.56 -18.86 16.13
CA SER A 70 -14.51 -19.79 15.51
C SER A 70 -15.03 -20.81 16.53
N PHE A 71 -14.24 -21.20 17.52
CA PHE A 71 -14.73 -22.06 18.61
C PHE A 71 -15.78 -21.37 19.46
N ILE A 72 -15.59 -20.07 19.71
CA ILE A 72 -16.55 -19.27 20.46
C ILE A 72 -17.85 -19.12 19.68
N MET A 73 -17.78 -18.95 18.37
CA MET A 73 -18.96 -18.93 17.51
C MET A 73 -19.71 -20.28 17.55
N ALA A 74 -18.99 -21.41 17.51
CA ALA A 74 -19.57 -22.76 17.71
C ALA A 74 -20.21 -22.93 19.09
N GLU A 75 -19.51 -22.54 20.16
CA GLU A 75 -20.05 -22.59 21.54
C GLU A 75 -21.35 -21.79 21.67
N LYS A 76 -21.48 -20.72 20.87
CA LYS A 76 -22.64 -19.82 20.84
C LYS A 76 -23.70 -20.20 19.80
N GLU A 77 -23.46 -21.23 18.99
CA GLU A 77 -24.38 -21.70 17.94
C GLU A 77 -24.80 -20.54 17.02
N SER A 78 -23.84 -19.77 16.51
CA SER A 78 -24.10 -18.59 15.69
C SER A 78 -23.13 -18.43 14.52
N ASP A 79 -23.70 -18.12 13.35
CA ASP A 79 -22.97 -17.91 12.09
C ASP A 79 -22.55 -16.45 11.85
N ASP A 80 -22.87 -15.52 12.74
CA ASP A 80 -22.43 -14.13 12.63
C ASP A 80 -20.91 -14.02 12.87
N PRO A 81 -20.10 -13.60 11.88
CA PRO A 81 -18.65 -13.58 12.03
C PRO A 81 -18.14 -12.45 12.94
N ARG A 82 -18.98 -11.51 13.33
CA ARG A 82 -18.51 -10.23 13.89
C ARG A 82 -18.19 -10.32 15.37
N PHE A 83 -17.02 -9.80 15.74
CA PHE A 83 -16.62 -9.58 17.12
C PHE A 83 -16.35 -8.09 17.42
N PHE A 84 -16.79 -7.62 18.57
CA PHE A 84 -16.72 -6.22 18.97
C PHE A 84 -15.98 -6.04 20.30
N THR A 85 -15.12 -5.04 20.39
CA THR A 85 -14.66 -4.51 21.68
C THR A 85 -15.69 -3.52 22.25
N MET A 86 -15.70 -3.31 23.57
CA MET A 86 -16.52 -2.24 24.17
C MET A 86 -16.20 -0.86 23.58
N LEU A 87 -14.94 -0.62 23.22
CA LEU A 87 -14.54 0.64 22.59
C LEU A 87 -15.16 0.80 21.19
N THR A 88 -15.18 -0.26 20.38
CA THR A 88 -15.81 -0.23 19.05
C THR A 88 -17.32 0.02 19.14
N LEU A 89 -18.04 -0.60 20.08
CA LEU A 89 -19.47 -0.34 20.30
C LEU A 89 -19.70 1.14 20.68
N LYS A 90 -18.92 1.68 21.62
CA LYS A 90 -19.00 3.10 22.01
C LYS A 90 -18.69 4.06 20.86
N LYS A 91 -17.76 3.71 19.97
CA LYS A 91 -17.47 4.52 18.78
C LYS A 91 -18.64 4.49 17.80
N GLN A 92 -19.31 3.35 17.66
CA GLN A 92 -20.49 3.20 16.82
C GLN A 92 -21.67 4.02 17.36
N ASP A 93 -21.84 4.07 18.69
CA ASP A 93 -22.79 4.97 19.35
C ASP A 93 -22.53 6.45 19.06
N ALA A 94 -21.26 6.85 19.11
CA ALA A 94 -20.89 8.23 18.83
C ALA A 94 -21.25 8.61 17.37
N ALA A 95 -20.90 7.74 16.42
CA ALA A 95 -21.19 7.95 15.00
C ALA A 95 -22.69 8.01 14.70
N CYS A 96 -23.50 7.11 15.28
CA CYS A 96 -24.95 7.13 15.10
C CYS A 96 -25.59 8.41 15.68
N ARG A 97 -25.14 8.85 16.86
CA ARG A 97 -25.63 10.09 17.48
C ARG A 97 -25.26 11.34 16.67
N GLU A 98 -24.03 11.39 16.16
CA GLU A 98 -23.57 12.49 15.31
C GLU A 98 -24.38 12.57 14.01
N ARG A 99 -24.62 11.42 13.36
CA ARG A 99 -25.46 11.33 12.15
C ARG A 99 -26.91 11.72 12.42
N ALA A 100 -27.48 11.30 13.55
CA ALA A 100 -28.82 11.70 13.95
C ALA A 100 -28.92 13.23 14.14
N ALA A 101 -27.95 13.83 14.85
CA ALA A 101 -27.90 15.27 15.05
C ALA A 101 -27.72 16.06 13.74
N LEU A 102 -26.95 15.54 12.79
CA LEU A 102 -26.80 16.14 11.46
C LEU A 102 -28.13 16.15 10.68
N LEU A 103 -28.86 15.02 10.69
CA LEU A 103 -30.15 14.91 10.00
C LEU A 103 -31.22 15.80 10.64
N GLU A 104 -31.25 15.89 11.98
CA GLU A 104 -32.13 16.82 12.71
C GLU A 104 -31.84 18.28 12.34
N LYS A 105 -30.55 18.67 12.25
CA LYS A 105 -30.16 20.01 11.77
C LYS A 105 -30.57 20.28 10.32
N GLN A 106 -30.60 19.25 9.48
CA GLN A 106 -31.00 19.36 8.07
C GLN A 106 -32.53 19.28 7.86
N GLY A 107 -33.33 19.11 8.92
CA GLY A 107 -34.78 18.94 8.82
C GLY A 107 -35.22 17.64 8.14
N LYS A 108 -34.33 16.66 7.99
CA LYS A 108 -34.63 15.36 7.37
C LYS A 108 -35.18 14.38 8.42
N PRO A 109 -36.08 13.46 8.04
CA PRO A 109 -36.60 12.45 8.97
C PRO A 109 -35.47 11.57 9.50
N VAL A 110 -35.37 11.43 10.82
CA VAL A 110 -34.35 10.60 11.48
C VAL A 110 -34.93 9.24 11.81
N ASN A 111 -34.28 8.18 11.31
CA ASN A 111 -34.63 6.82 11.68
C ASN A 111 -34.47 6.63 13.20
N PRO A 112 -35.50 6.19 13.94
CA PRO A 112 -35.44 5.96 15.39
C PRO A 112 -34.28 5.06 15.83
N GLU A 113 -33.87 4.10 14.99
CA GLU A 113 -32.76 3.19 15.28
C GLU A 113 -31.42 3.91 15.48
N LEU A 114 -31.21 5.09 14.88
CA LEU A 114 -29.97 5.88 15.05
C LEU A 114 -29.82 6.41 16.47
N LYS A 115 -30.91 6.43 17.26
CA LYS A 115 -30.92 6.87 18.65
C LYS A 115 -30.69 5.73 19.63
N TRP A 116 -30.69 4.48 19.17
CA TRP A 116 -30.41 3.31 20.00
C TRP A 116 -28.91 3.19 20.31
N GLN A 117 -28.58 2.71 21.52
CA GLN A 117 -27.20 2.60 22.00
C GLN A 117 -26.70 1.15 21.93
N TYR A 118 -25.63 0.93 21.19
CA TYR A 118 -24.85 -0.29 21.15
C TYR A 118 -24.32 -0.65 22.54
N GLY A 119 -24.50 -1.90 22.93
CA GLY A 119 -24.03 -2.45 24.19
C GLY A 119 -23.93 -3.95 24.17
N VAL A 120 -23.68 -4.54 25.33
CA VAL A 120 -23.59 -6.00 25.52
C VAL A 120 -24.64 -6.46 26.51
N LYS A 121 -25.27 -7.62 26.27
CA LYS A 121 -26.28 -8.21 27.15
C LYS A 121 -25.77 -8.31 28.58
N LYS A 122 -26.67 -8.14 29.56
CA LYS A 122 -26.31 -8.27 30.97
C LYS A 122 -25.81 -9.70 31.24
N GLY A 123 -24.61 -9.83 31.80
CA GLY A 123 -23.98 -11.12 32.07
C GLY A 123 -23.22 -11.74 30.90
N ALA A 124 -23.14 -11.05 29.74
CA ALA A 124 -22.33 -11.50 28.62
C ALA A 124 -20.84 -11.63 29.03
N LYS A 125 -20.24 -12.77 28.68
CA LYS A 125 -18.83 -13.04 28.95
C LYS A 125 -18.00 -12.62 27.75
N ALA A 126 -17.09 -11.67 27.97
CA ALA A 126 -16.12 -11.31 26.96
C ALA A 126 -15.04 -12.39 26.83
N VAL A 127 -14.56 -12.58 25.62
CA VAL A 127 -13.45 -13.47 25.28
C VAL A 127 -12.18 -12.65 25.17
N ARG A 128 -11.09 -13.16 25.75
CA ARG A 128 -9.78 -12.50 25.68
C ARG A 128 -9.01 -13.05 24.48
N ILE A 129 -8.61 -12.17 23.56
CA ILE A 129 -7.75 -12.52 22.42
C ILE A 129 -6.37 -11.91 22.59
N GLN A 130 -5.36 -12.56 22.02
CA GLN A 130 -4.01 -12.03 21.95
C GLN A 130 -3.83 -11.24 20.66
N VAL A 131 -3.48 -9.97 20.78
CA VAL A 131 -3.04 -9.17 19.65
C VAL A 131 -1.54 -8.96 19.78
N SER A 132 -0.83 -9.15 18.67
CA SER A 132 0.62 -8.99 18.63
C SER A 132 0.94 -7.94 17.58
N TRP A 133 1.86 -7.05 17.88
CA TRP A 133 2.42 -6.12 16.91
C TRP A 133 3.91 -5.96 17.19
N LYS A 134 4.69 -5.68 16.15
CA LYS A 134 6.11 -5.36 16.29
C LYS A 134 6.20 -4.02 17.01
N GLN A 135 6.77 -3.99 18.21
CA GLN A 135 7.08 -2.78 18.93
C GLN A 135 8.38 -2.24 18.36
N THR A 136 8.24 -1.22 17.52
CA THR A 136 9.34 -0.54 16.87
C THR A 136 9.69 0.78 17.54
N THR A 137 8.94 1.18 18.58
CA THR A 137 9.17 2.41 19.33
C THR A 137 9.23 2.18 20.83
N ASP A 138 9.91 3.03 21.58
CA ASP A 138 9.91 3.03 23.05
C ASP A 138 8.57 3.55 23.62
N ARG A 139 8.48 3.70 24.96
CA ARG A 139 7.27 4.21 25.64
C ARG A 139 6.96 5.68 25.36
N TYR A 140 7.91 6.42 24.80
CA TYR A 140 7.82 7.84 24.48
C TYR A 140 7.63 8.09 22.98
N GLY A 141 7.71 7.04 22.15
CA GLY A 141 7.50 7.10 20.71
C GLY A 141 8.77 7.16 19.88
N ASN A 142 9.97 7.07 20.49
CA ASN A 142 11.24 7.06 19.75
C ASN A 142 11.48 5.69 19.10
N PRO A 143 12.07 5.61 17.89
CA PRO A 143 12.37 4.32 17.25
C PRO A 143 13.38 3.50 18.06
N LEU A 144 13.10 2.20 18.21
CA LEU A 144 14.02 1.22 18.78
C LEU A 144 14.99 0.72 17.70
N PRO A 145 16.30 0.60 17.98
CA PRO A 145 17.26 -0.10 17.11
C PRO A 145 16.73 -1.47 16.68
N GLU A 146 17.09 -1.96 15.50
CA GLU A 146 16.51 -3.20 14.93
C GLU A 146 16.73 -4.41 15.85
N GLU A 147 17.88 -4.45 16.53
CA GLU A 147 18.26 -5.42 17.55
C GLU A 147 17.44 -5.32 18.85
N GLU A 148 16.83 -4.16 19.11
CA GLU A 148 15.96 -3.89 20.26
C GLU A 148 14.46 -3.99 19.93
N GLN A 149 14.09 -4.09 18.64
CA GLN A 149 12.70 -4.27 18.24
C GLN A 149 12.19 -5.64 18.69
N TYR A 150 10.99 -5.67 19.25
CA TYR A 150 10.41 -6.90 19.78
C TYR A 150 8.92 -6.99 19.48
N TRP A 151 8.40 -8.21 19.36
CA TRP A 151 6.97 -8.42 19.22
C TRP A 151 6.27 -8.21 20.55
N ARG A 152 5.61 -7.06 20.72
CA ARG A 152 4.76 -6.80 21.87
C ARG A 152 3.46 -7.56 21.71
N LYS A 153 3.09 -8.25 22.79
CA LYS A 153 1.81 -8.96 22.92
C LYS A 153 0.94 -8.17 23.89
N ASP A 154 -0.31 -7.98 23.52
CA ASP A 154 -1.34 -7.38 24.36
C ASP A 154 -2.63 -8.17 24.24
N TYR A 155 -3.57 -7.89 25.13
CA TYR A 155 -4.78 -8.68 25.28
C TYR A 155 -6.01 -7.81 25.22
N ARG A 156 -6.92 -8.14 24.31
CA ARG A 156 -8.17 -7.41 24.12
C ARG A 156 -9.35 -8.29 24.47
N MET A 157 -10.33 -7.68 25.11
CA MET A 157 -11.62 -8.32 25.38
C MET A 157 -12.56 -8.04 24.21
N VAL A 158 -13.06 -9.10 23.59
CA VAL A 158 -14.03 -9.04 22.49
C VAL A 158 -15.32 -9.76 22.88
N PHE A 159 -16.42 -9.28 22.34
CA PHE A 159 -17.75 -9.87 22.48
C PHE A 159 -18.20 -10.32 21.10
N HIS A 160 -18.77 -11.51 21.04
CA HIS A 160 -19.40 -11.99 19.83
C HIS A 160 -20.68 -11.17 19.52
N ALA A 161 -21.05 -11.04 18.24
CA ALA A 161 -22.23 -10.28 17.82
C ALA A 161 -23.52 -10.69 18.52
N SER A 162 -23.71 -11.99 18.78
CA SER A 162 -24.91 -12.51 19.48
C SER A 162 -25.04 -12.03 20.94
N ASP A 163 -23.94 -11.57 21.56
CA ASP A 163 -23.95 -10.94 22.88
C ASP A 163 -24.16 -9.43 22.83
N CYS A 164 -24.06 -8.84 21.64
CA CYS A 164 -24.20 -7.42 21.42
C CYS A 164 -25.66 -7.06 21.11
N VAL A 165 -26.09 -5.88 21.57
CA VAL A 165 -27.47 -5.39 21.46
C VAL A 165 -27.50 -3.91 21.13
N ARG A 166 -28.62 -3.44 20.59
CA ARG A 166 -28.96 -2.03 20.45
C ARG A 166 -30.04 -1.69 21.48
N ARG A 167 -29.70 -0.85 22.46
CA ARG A 167 -30.57 -0.46 23.57
C ARG A 167 -31.39 0.76 23.21
N GLU A 168 -32.69 0.59 23.25
CA GLU A 168 -33.63 1.70 23.24
C GLU A 168 -33.91 2.13 24.67
N TYR A 169 -33.89 3.44 24.92
CA TYR A 169 -34.28 4.03 26.19
C TYR A 169 -35.57 4.84 25.97
N PRO A 170 -36.75 4.28 26.32
CA PRO A 170 -38.02 4.95 26.13
C PRO A 170 -38.09 6.29 26.87
N ARG A 171 -38.76 7.26 26.26
CA ARG A 171 -38.98 8.59 26.82
C ARG A 171 -40.46 8.84 27.07
N ASP A 172 -40.77 9.61 28.10
CA ASP A 172 -42.12 10.09 28.39
C ASP A 172 -42.55 11.23 27.45
N GLU A 173 -43.80 11.69 27.58
CA GLU A 173 -44.37 12.80 26.80
C GLU A 173 -43.61 14.12 26.96
N LYS A 174 -42.79 14.25 28.00
CA LYS A 174 -41.94 15.41 28.29
C LYS A 174 -40.49 15.21 27.82
N GLY A 175 -40.20 14.11 27.14
CA GLY A 175 -38.88 13.76 26.61
C GLY A 175 -37.87 13.23 27.64
N GLN A 176 -38.29 12.98 28.88
CA GLN A 176 -37.43 12.42 29.94
C GLN A 176 -37.39 10.90 29.87
N LEU A 177 -36.27 10.31 30.30
CA LEU A 177 -36.10 8.85 30.31
C LEU A 177 -37.02 8.18 31.33
N ILE A 178 -37.78 7.18 30.90
CA ILE A 178 -38.61 6.38 31.79
C ILE A 178 -37.70 5.55 32.71
N ARG A 179 -37.96 5.59 34.03
CA ARG A 179 -37.19 4.85 35.05
C ARG A 179 -38.04 3.74 35.69
N ASN A 180 -37.38 2.66 36.09
CA ASN A 180 -37.99 1.58 36.86
C ASN A 180 -38.11 1.96 38.34
N ALA A 181 -38.85 1.16 39.13
CA ALA A 181 -39.00 1.33 40.58
C ALA A 181 -37.64 1.42 41.32
N ASP A 182 -36.60 0.75 40.80
CA ASP A 182 -35.23 0.77 41.35
C ASP A 182 -34.43 2.04 40.97
N GLY A 183 -35.05 3.05 40.37
CA GLY A 183 -34.42 4.31 39.95
C GLY A 183 -33.52 4.24 38.70
N LYS A 184 -33.31 3.04 38.13
CA LYS A 184 -32.55 2.82 36.88
C LYS A 184 -33.41 3.12 35.64
N CYS A 185 -32.81 3.64 34.58
CA CYS A 185 -33.53 3.87 33.32
C CYS A 185 -34.03 2.53 32.74
N ARG A 186 -35.29 2.51 32.32
CA ARG A 186 -35.89 1.40 31.58
C ARG A 186 -35.25 1.35 30.19
N TYR A 187 -34.96 0.14 29.72
CA TYR A 187 -34.43 -0.07 28.38
C TYR A 187 -35.08 -1.28 27.71
N ILE A 188 -35.04 -1.30 26.39
CA ILE A 188 -35.47 -2.42 25.54
C ILE A 188 -34.25 -2.81 24.71
N ASP A 189 -33.83 -4.07 24.79
CA ASP A 189 -32.70 -4.60 24.02
C ASP A 189 -33.21 -5.12 22.67
N HIS A 190 -32.68 -4.54 21.58
CA HIS A 190 -32.90 -5.00 20.21
C HIS A 190 -31.67 -5.75 19.69
N PRO A 191 -31.82 -6.74 18.78
CA PRO A 191 -30.67 -7.40 18.17
C PRO A 191 -29.85 -6.44 17.31
N LEU A 192 -28.58 -6.79 17.10
CA LEU A 192 -27.79 -6.18 16.02
C LEU A 192 -28.46 -6.44 14.67
N ARG A 193 -28.18 -5.57 13.70
CA ARG A 193 -28.62 -5.83 12.32
C ARG A 193 -28.00 -7.14 11.82
N PRO A 194 -28.77 -7.99 11.10
CA PRO A 194 -28.23 -9.21 10.51
C PRO A 194 -26.95 -8.91 9.72
N TYR A 195 -25.97 -9.81 9.84
CA TYR A 195 -24.77 -9.71 9.03
C TYR A 195 -25.12 -10.04 7.57
N VAL A 196 -24.66 -9.20 6.66
CA VAL A 196 -24.76 -9.43 5.21
C VAL A 196 -23.32 -9.50 4.68
N PRO A 197 -22.85 -10.66 4.18
CA PRO A 197 -21.53 -10.78 3.59
C PRO A 197 -21.35 -9.77 2.45
N LYS A 198 -20.22 -9.05 2.45
CA LYS A 198 -19.86 -8.11 1.38
C LYS A 198 -19.17 -8.80 0.20
N GLU A 199 -18.47 -9.90 0.45
CA GLU A 199 -17.73 -10.68 -0.53
C GLU A 199 -18.57 -11.86 -1.01
N LYS A 200 -18.56 -12.12 -2.32
CA LYS A 200 -19.09 -13.36 -2.88
C LYS A 200 -18.03 -14.46 -2.66
N GLY A 201 -18.31 -15.43 -1.81
CA GLY A 201 -17.46 -16.61 -1.64
C GLY A 201 -17.45 -17.50 -2.89
N TYR A 202 -16.52 -18.46 -2.93
CA TYR A 202 -16.46 -19.45 -4.01
C TYR A 202 -17.66 -20.41 -3.95
N THR A 203 -18.21 -20.72 -5.12
CA THR A 203 -19.17 -21.81 -5.33
C THR A 203 -18.53 -23.18 -5.07
N HIS A 204 -19.34 -24.23 -4.88
CA HIS A 204 -18.80 -25.59 -4.67
C HIS A 204 -17.94 -26.06 -5.85
N GLU A 205 -18.34 -25.72 -7.07
CA GLU A 205 -17.60 -26.03 -8.29
C GLU A 205 -16.23 -25.32 -8.31
N GLU A 206 -16.21 -24.03 -7.97
CA GLU A 206 -14.96 -23.26 -7.88
C GLU A 206 -14.05 -23.79 -6.76
N GLN A 207 -14.59 -24.18 -5.61
CA GLN A 207 -13.81 -24.80 -4.52
C GLN A 207 -13.13 -26.10 -4.96
N TYR A 208 -13.86 -26.96 -5.69
CA TYR A 208 -13.30 -28.21 -6.20
C TYR A 208 -12.22 -27.97 -7.24
N GLU A 209 -12.39 -26.95 -8.07
CA GLU A 209 -11.36 -26.60 -9.04
C GLU A 209 -10.12 -25.99 -8.39
N ILE A 210 -10.29 -25.18 -7.35
CA ILE A 210 -9.17 -24.70 -6.53
C ILE A 210 -8.43 -25.89 -5.94
N ALA A 211 -9.14 -26.84 -5.33
CA ALA A 211 -8.54 -28.04 -4.73
C ALA A 211 -7.79 -28.89 -5.76
N GLU A 212 -8.42 -29.21 -6.89
CA GLU A 212 -7.79 -29.96 -7.99
C GLU A 212 -6.56 -29.21 -8.55
N GLY A 213 -6.68 -27.90 -8.71
CA GLY A 213 -5.61 -27.04 -9.19
C GLY A 213 -4.40 -27.00 -8.25
N ILE A 214 -4.64 -26.88 -6.95
CA ILE A 214 -3.62 -26.97 -5.90
C ILE A 214 -2.91 -28.33 -5.95
N LEU A 215 -3.67 -29.43 -5.96
CA LEU A 215 -3.10 -30.78 -5.98
C LEU A 215 -2.22 -30.98 -7.22
N LYS A 216 -2.69 -30.54 -8.40
CA LYS A 216 -1.92 -30.63 -9.65
C LYS A 216 -0.67 -29.76 -9.65
N ALA A 217 -0.77 -28.50 -9.23
CA ALA A 217 0.34 -27.56 -9.22
C ALA A 217 1.37 -27.85 -8.11
N SER A 218 0.97 -28.58 -7.05
CA SER A 218 1.89 -29.01 -5.99
C SER A 218 3.00 -29.94 -6.46
N GLY A 219 2.78 -30.67 -7.56
CA GLY A 219 3.68 -31.71 -8.03
C GLY A 219 3.76 -32.94 -7.13
N ALA A 220 2.90 -33.06 -6.10
CA ALA A 220 2.84 -34.23 -5.25
C ALA A 220 2.46 -35.49 -6.07
N VAL A 221 3.16 -36.60 -5.83
CA VAL A 221 2.85 -37.89 -6.46
C VAL A 221 1.67 -38.52 -5.71
N ILE A 222 0.47 -38.45 -6.30
CA ILE A 222 -0.76 -39.00 -5.72
C ILE A 222 -1.09 -40.33 -6.41
N LYS A 223 -1.13 -41.41 -5.64
CA LYS A 223 -1.51 -42.75 -6.09
C LYS A 223 -2.87 -43.14 -5.52
N HIS A 224 -3.73 -43.71 -6.37
CA HIS A 224 -5.06 -44.20 -5.98
C HIS A 224 -5.05 -45.72 -5.74
N ASP A 225 -4.13 -46.18 -4.89
CA ASP A 225 -3.84 -47.60 -4.64
C ASP A 225 -4.37 -48.13 -3.30
N VAL A 226 -5.02 -47.29 -2.49
CA VAL A 226 -5.65 -47.69 -1.23
C VAL A 226 -6.99 -48.38 -1.50
N PRO A 227 -7.24 -49.61 -1.01
CA PRO A 227 -8.50 -50.31 -1.25
C PRO A 227 -9.70 -49.60 -0.59
N ALA A 228 -10.81 -49.48 -1.33
CA ALA A 228 -12.06 -48.88 -0.85
C ALA A 228 -12.63 -49.54 0.43
N ALA A 229 -12.33 -50.83 0.66
CA ALA A 229 -12.80 -51.57 1.83
C ALA A 229 -12.09 -51.19 3.14
N LYS A 230 -10.91 -50.56 3.09
CA LYS A 230 -10.15 -50.05 4.25
C LYS A 230 -9.39 -48.79 3.84
N PRO A 231 -10.08 -47.64 3.73
CA PRO A 231 -9.45 -46.40 3.34
C PRO A 231 -8.61 -45.89 4.52
N TYR A 232 -7.32 -46.21 4.51
CA TYR A 232 -6.34 -45.47 5.30
C TYR A 232 -5.50 -44.64 4.34
N PRO A 233 -6.02 -43.48 3.88
CA PRO A 233 -5.21 -42.46 3.23
C PRO A 233 -3.95 -42.18 4.03
N CYS A 234 -2.83 -42.00 3.35
CA CYS A 234 -1.61 -41.59 4.02
C CYS A 234 -0.61 -40.91 3.07
N TYR A 235 0.16 -40.00 3.64
CA TYR A 235 1.44 -39.57 3.09
C TYR A 235 2.59 -40.47 3.61
N THR A 236 3.45 -40.93 2.70
CA THR A 236 4.63 -41.77 3.01
C THR A 236 5.93 -40.96 2.87
N PRO A 237 6.59 -40.56 3.97
CA PRO A 237 7.78 -39.71 3.91
C PRO A 237 9.01 -40.33 3.22
N SER A 238 9.11 -41.66 3.20
CA SER A 238 10.27 -42.36 2.62
C SER A 238 10.27 -42.40 1.09
N THR A 239 9.07 -42.45 0.48
CA THR A 239 8.90 -42.45 -0.98
C THR A 239 8.46 -41.09 -1.51
N ASP A 240 8.06 -40.18 -0.60
CA ASP A 240 7.49 -38.87 -0.90
C ASP A 240 6.17 -38.92 -1.71
N GLU A 241 5.32 -39.90 -1.40
CA GLU A 241 4.09 -40.21 -2.13
C GLU A 241 2.85 -40.09 -1.23
N ILE A 242 1.73 -39.67 -1.82
CA ILE A 242 0.41 -39.64 -1.20
C ILE A 242 -0.41 -40.81 -1.74
N HIS A 243 -1.00 -41.62 -0.86
CA HIS A 243 -1.81 -42.78 -1.20
C HIS A 243 -3.26 -42.53 -0.78
N LEU A 244 -4.18 -42.59 -1.75
CA LEU A 244 -5.61 -42.37 -1.57
C LEU A 244 -6.44 -43.54 -2.12
N PRO A 245 -7.69 -43.73 -1.68
CA PRO A 245 -8.66 -44.52 -2.41
C PRO A 245 -9.05 -43.85 -3.74
N PRO A 246 -9.55 -44.59 -4.74
CA PRO A 246 -10.17 -44.01 -5.94
C PRO A 246 -11.22 -42.95 -5.59
N LYS A 247 -11.37 -41.89 -6.41
CA LYS A 247 -12.31 -40.79 -6.13
C LYS A 247 -13.75 -41.28 -5.94
N GLU A 248 -14.12 -42.33 -6.67
CA GLU A 248 -15.45 -42.97 -6.65
C GLU A 248 -15.74 -43.73 -5.36
N ALA A 249 -14.72 -44.02 -4.56
CA ALA A 249 -14.87 -44.67 -3.26
C ALA A 249 -15.31 -43.69 -2.16
N PHE A 250 -15.26 -42.38 -2.41
CA PHE A 250 -15.68 -41.34 -1.47
C PHE A 250 -17.18 -41.03 -1.64
N PRO A 251 -17.93 -40.80 -0.54
CA PRO A 251 -19.34 -40.40 -0.58
C PRO A 251 -19.60 -39.09 -1.36
N SER A 252 -18.61 -38.19 -1.42
CA SER A 252 -18.67 -36.97 -2.20
C SER A 252 -17.27 -36.53 -2.66
N LEU A 253 -17.21 -35.70 -3.71
CA LEU A 253 -15.96 -35.06 -4.13
C LEU A 253 -15.38 -34.15 -3.03
N GLY A 254 -16.24 -33.51 -2.24
CA GLY A 254 -15.79 -32.74 -1.07
C GLY A 254 -14.99 -33.59 -0.08
N GLU A 255 -15.42 -34.82 0.19
CA GLU A 255 -14.67 -35.73 1.07
C GLU A 255 -13.33 -36.14 0.47
N TYR A 256 -13.30 -36.43 -0.82
CA TYR A 256 -12.06 -36.72 -1.53
C TYR A 256 -11.06 -35.56 -1.41
N TYR A 257 -11.49 -34.34 -1.73
CA TYR A 257 -10.61 -33.17 -1.69
C TYR A 257 -10.16 -32.81 -0.28
N ALA A 258 -11.06 -32.94 0.70
CA ALA A 258 -10.70 -32.76 2.10
C ALA A 258 -9.59 -33.73 2.53
N THR A 259 -9.73 -35.02 2.21
CA THR A 259 -8.72 -36.03 2.51
C THR A 259 -7.42 -35.77 1.74
N ALA A 260 -7.49 -35.46 0.45
CA ALA A 260 -6.31 -35.21 -0.36
C ALA A 260 -5.52 -33.98 0.11
N LEU A 261 -6.20 -32.89 0.49
CA LEU A 261 -5.56 -31.69 1.03
C LEU A 261 -4.97 -31.92 2.43
N HIS A 262 -5.58 -32.78 3.24
CA HIS A 262 -5.02 -33.22 4.52
C HIS A 262 -3.70 -33.99 4.33
N GLU A 263 -3.67 -34.96 3.42
CA GLU A 263 -2.43 -35.67 3.11
C GLU A 263 -1.38 -34.75 2.46
N LEU A 264 -1.82 -33.76 1.67
CA LEU A 264 -0.94 -32.73 1.14
C LEU A 264 -0.32 -31.88 2.26
N ALA A 265 -1.05 -31.61 3.34
CA ALA A 265 -0.54 -30.93 4.52
C ALA A 265 0.64 -31.70 5.15
N HIS A 266 0.50 -33.03 5.29
CA HIS A 266 1.60 -33.90 5.70
C HIS A 266 2.75 -33.91 4.70
N TRP A 267 2.44 -33.96 3.40
CA TRP A 267 3.44 -33.91 2.34
C TRP A 267 4.33 -32.67 2.46
N THR A 268 3.80 -31.49 2.81
CA THR A 268 4.66 -30.30 3.00
C THR A 268 5.76 -30.47 4.06
N GLY A 269 5.67 -31.48 4.94
CA GLY A 269 6.64 -31.76 6.00
C GLY A 269 7.97 -32.36 5.55
N HIS A 270 8.11 -32.80 4.30
CA HIS A 270 9.36 -33.40 3.80
C HIS A 270 10.58 -32.49 3.98
N LYS A 271 11.77 -33.11 4.06
CA LYS A 271 13.06 -32.44 4.31
C LYS A 271 13.40 -31.34 3.29
N GLU A 272 12.90 -31.45 2.06
CA GLU A 272 13.13 -30.49 0.97
C GLU A 272 12.07 -29.37 0.92
N ARG A 273 11.07 -29.41 1.80
CA ARG A 273 9.96 -28.45 1.86
C ARG A 273 9.98 -27.68 3.19
N LEU A 274 9.01 -27.91 4.07
CA LEU A 274 8.95 -27.24 5.38
C LEU A 274 9.75 -27.97 6.47
N ASN A 275 10.40 -29.09 6.13
CA ASN A 275 11.33 -29.85 6.97
C ASN A 275 10.82 -30.05 8.40
N ARG A 276 9.63 -30.63 8.52
CA ARG A 276 9.03 -31.01 9.80
C ARG A 276 9.29 -32.47 10.08
N SER A 277 9.41 -32.83 11.36
CA SER A 277 9.57 -34.23 11.74
C SER A 277 8.24 -34.98 11.59
N VAL A 278 8.05 -35.64 10.45
CA VAL A 278 6.90 -36.54 10.17
C VAL A 278 7.23 -37.98 10.61
N THR A 279 8.33 -38.20 11.35
CA THR A 279 8.81 -39.53 11.71
C THR A 279 8.18 -40.06 13.00
N GLY A 280 7.62 -41.27 12.96
CA GLY A 280 7.07 -41.96 14.13
C GLY A 280 5.99 -42.98 13.73
N ASN A 281 5.63 -43.88 14.64
CA ASN A 281 4.44 -44.73 14.42
C ASN A 281 3.15 -43.96 14.77
N HIS A 282 1.99 -44.40 14.27
CA HIS A 282 0.67 -43.76 14.50
C HIS A 282 0.28 -43.63 15.99
N LYS A 283 1.01 -44.26 16.91
CA LYS A 283 0.79 -44.19 18.36
C LYS A 283 1.78 -43.27 19.08
N SER A 284 2.72 -42.67 18.35
CA SER A 284 3.77 -41.85 18.94
C SER A 284 3.26 -40.44 19.25
N PRO A 285 3.74 -39.81 20.35
CA PRO A 285 3.40 -38.42 20.65
C PRO A 285 3.79 -37.43 19.55
N ALA A 286 4.90 -37.71 18.83
CA ALA A 286 5.34 -36.90 17.69
C ALA A 286 4.35 -36.96 16.51
N TYR A 287 3.85 -38.15 16.20
CA TYR A 287 2.83 -38.33 15.16
C TYR A 287 1.53 -37.57 15.49
N ALA A 288 1.03 -37.69 16.73
CA ALA A 288 -0.14 -36.96 17.18
C ALA A 288 0.02 -35.43 17.07
N LYS A 289 1.23 -34.90 17.26
CA LYS A 289 1.54 -33.48 17.08
C LYS A 289 1.50 -33.03 15.62
N GLU A 290 1.92 -33.89 14.69
CA GLU A 290 1.85 -33.59 13.24
C GLU A 290 0.42 -33.69 12.73
N GLU A 291 -0.39 -34.64 13.19
CA GLU A 291 -1.83 -34.70 12.91
C GLU A 291 -2.53 -33.40 13.34
N LEU A 292 -2.24 -32.89 14.54
CA LEU A 292 -2.80 -31.60 14.98
C LEU A 292 -2.43 -30.45 14.04
N ARG A 293 -1.23 -30.47 13.46
CA ARG A 293 -0.76 -29.44 12.51
C ARG A 293 -1.46 -29.56 11.17
N ALA A 294 -1.61 -30.76 10.65
CA ALA A 294 -2.35 -31.03 9.41
C ALA A 294 -3.82 -30.62 9.53
N GLU A 295 -4.48 -30.99 10.63
CA GLU A 295 -5.87 -30.59 10.91
C GLU A 295 -6.07 -29.07 10.98
N LEU A 296 -5.19 -28.38 11.71
CA LEU A 296 -5.23 -26.93 11.78
C LEU A 296 -4.92 -26.29 10.42
N ALA A 297 -4.11 -26.93 9.58
CA ALA A 297 -3.84 -26.45 8.22
C ALA A 297 -5.07 -26.60 7.33
N SER A 298 -5.76 -27.75 7.38
CA SER A 298 -7.04 -27.98 6.71
C SER A 298 -8.10 -26.96 7.17
N THR A 299 -8.14 -26.66 8.47
CA THR A 299 -9.00 -25.62 9.04
C THR A 299 -8.68 -24.24 8.46
N TYR A 300 -7.39 -23.89 8.33
CA TYR A 300 -6.99 -22.61 7.74
C TYR A 300 -7.32 -22.52 6.24
N LEU A 301 -7.12 -23.60 5.49
CA LEU A 301 -7.49 -23.65 4.07
C LEU A 301 -9.01 -23.47 3.89
N SER A 302 -9.81 -24.10 4.75
CA SER A 302 -11.26 -23.92 4.76
C SER A 302 -11.68 -22.50 5.14
N LEU A 303 -11.10 -21.92 6.20
CA LEU A 303 -11.38 -20.54 6.61
C LEU A 303 -10.99 -19.53 5.52
N ASP A 304 -9.83 -19.70 4.90
CA ASP A 304 -9.27 -18.71 4.01
C ASP A 304 -9.84 -18.79 2.58
N LEU A 305 -10.07 -20.02 2.09
CA LEU A 305 -10.46 -20.31 0.70
C LEU A 305 -11.81 -21.02 0.57
N GLY A 306 -12.50 -21.32 1.67
CA GLY A 306 -13.73 -22.11 1.63
C GLY A 306 -13.54 -23.56 1.19
N LEU A 307 -12.30 -24.08 1.23
CA LEU A 307 -12.02 -25.45 0.80
C LEU A 307 -12.67 -26.49 1.71
N PRO A 308 -13.09 -27.66 1.15
CA PRO A 308 -13.72 -28.71 1.92
C PRO A 308 -12.76 -29.31 2.95
N MET A 309 -13.30 -29.69 4.09
CA MET A 309 -12.58 -30.32 5.20
C MET A 309 -13.43 -31.48 5.74
N ASN A 310 -12.78 -32.56 6.18
CA ASN A 310 -13.44 -33.74 6.70
C ASN A 310 -13.21 -33.80 8.22
N PRO A 311 -14.24 -33.59 9.05
CA PRO A 311 -14.08 -33.59 10.49
C PRO A 311 -14.07 -34.99 11.13
N THR A 312 -14.40 -36.04 10.38
CA THR A 312 -14.94 -37.29 10.93
C THR A 312 -13.88 -38.33 11.31
N ASN A 313 -12.62 -38.20 10.87
CA ASN A 313 -11.60 -39.24 11.06
C ASN A 313 -10.61 -39.05 12.23
N HIS A 314 -10.83 -38.06 13.10
CA HIS A 314 -9.78 -37.61 14.03
C HIS A 314 -10.05 -37.89 15.52
N ALA A 315 -11.19 -38.51 15.86
CA ALA A 315 -11.59 -38.82 17.24
C ALA A 315 -10.53 -39.63 18.03
N ALA A 316 -9.78 -40.49 17.34
CA ALA A 316 -8.70 -41.28 17.95
C ALA A 316 -7.53 -40.43 18.47
N TYR A 317 -7.26 -39.27 17.86
CA TYR A 317 -6.13 -38.40 18.21
C TYR A 317 -6.50 -37.32 19.23
N VAL A 318 -7.78 -36.98 19.37
CA VAL A 318 -8.25 -35.92 20.29
C VAL A 318 -7.76 -36.14 21.71
N GLN A 319 -7.81 -37.37 22.22
CA GLN A 319 -7.33 -37.69 23.57
C GLN A 319 -5.81 -37.50 23.70
N SER A 320 -5.05 -37.84 22.65
CA SER A 320 -3.61 -37.60 22.61
C SER A 320 -3.27 -36.10 22.50
N TRP A 321 -4.07 -35.31 21.77
CA TRP A 321 -3.92 -33.86 21.71
C TRP A 321 -4.24 -33.22 23.05
N ILE A 322 -5.35 -33.56 23.68
CA ILE A 322 -5.72 -33.07 25.02
C ILE A 322 -4.59 -33.37 26.01
N LYS A 323 -4.02 -34.58 25.98
CA LYS A 323 -2.87 -34.94 26.81
C LYS A 323 -1.66 -34.04 26.50
N ASN A 324 -1.28 -33.90 25.23
CA ASN A 324 -0.17 -33.04 24.81
C ASN A 324 -0.37 -31.57 25.22
N LEU A 325 -1.59 -31.05 25.14
CA LEU A 325 -1.94 -29.68 25.53
C LEU A 325 -1.93 -29.48 27.06
N LYS A 326 -2.35 -30.50 27.82
CA LYS A 326 -2.26 -30.53 29.30
C LYS A 326 -0.79 -30.56 29.75
N GLU A 327 0.06 -31.30 29.05
CA GLU A 327 1.50 -31.40 29.32
C GLU A 327 2.28 -30.15 28.87
N ASN A 328 1.90 -29.53 27.75
CA ASN A 328 2.53 -28.33 27.22
C ASN A 328 1.50 -27.29 26.75
N LYS A 329 1.28 -26.28 27.58
CA LYS A 329 0.39 -25.14 27.27
C LYS A 329 0.74 -24.38 25.98
N MET A 330 1.98 -24.49 25.48
CA MET A 330 2.44 -23.82 24.26
C MET A 330 2.20 -24.63 22.98
N GLU A 331 1.87 -25.92 23.08
CA GLU A 331 1.80 -26.82 21.92
C GLU A 331 0.76 -26.37 20.90
N ILE A 332 -0.42 -25.90 21.33
CA ILE A 332 -1.45 -25.40 20.40
C ILE A 332 -0.98 -24.18 19.60
N PHE A 333 -0.15 -23.32 20.20
CA PHE A 333 0.40 -22.13 19.56
C PHE A 333 1.47 -22.49 18.53
N GLN A 334 2.33 -23.46 18.88
CA GLN A 334 3.33 -24.01 17.97
C GLN A 334 2.66 -24.72 16.79
N ALA A 335 1.71 -25.62 17.07
CA ALA A 335 0.96 -26.33 16.05
C ALA A 335 0.20 -25.37 15.11
N SER A 336 -0.44 -24.34 15.66
CA SER A 336 -1.11 -23.29 14.90
C SER A 336 -0.16 -22.45 14.03
N THR A 337 1.06 -22.20 14.51
CA THR A 337 2.10 -21.49 13.73
C THR A 337 2.59 -22.34 12.57
N ASP A 338 2.85 -23.61 12.81
CA ASP A 338 3.28 -24.56 11.78
C ASP A 338 2.17 -24.80 10.76
N ALA A 339 0.93 -25.01 11.21
CA ALA A 339 -0.25 -25.14 10.37
C ALA A 339 -0.47 -23.95 9.43
N ARG A 340 -0.15 -22.73 9.89
CA ARG A 340 -0.21 -21.54 9.02
C ARG A 340 0.85 -21.56 7.93
N LYS A 341 2.09 -21.99 8.25
CA LYS A 341 3.15 -22.17 7.24
C LYS A 341 2.73 -23.21 6.21
N ILE A 342 2.12 -24.32 6.66
CA ILE A 342 1.56 -25.36 5.78
C ILE A 342 0.50 -24.77 4.85
N ALA A 343 -0.52 -24.11 5.40
CA ALA A 343 -1.61 -23.54 4.62
C ALA A 343 -1.10 -22.50 3.61
N ASN A 344 -0.17 -21.63 4.00
CA ASN A 344 0.44 -20.65 3.09
C ASN A 344 1.23 -21.33 1.96
N TYR A 345 2.03 -22.34 2.29
CA TYR A 345 2.78 -23.13 1.30
C TYR A 345 1.83 -23.82 0.30
N ILE A 346 0.70 -24.35 0.77
CA ILE A 346 -0.31 -24.97 -0.10
C ILE A 346 -0.99 -23.94 -1.00
N LYS A 347 -1.32 -22.76 -0.47
CA LYS A 347 -1.94 -21.67 -1.25
C LYS A 347 -1.08 -21.16 -2.40
N ASP A 348 0.25 -21.25 -2.29
CA ASP A 348 1.15 -20.88 -3.39
C ASP A 348 0.91 -21.72 -4.67
N PHE A 349 0.28 -22.90 -4.54
CA PHE A 349 -0.13 -23.75 -5.67
C PHE A 349 -1.51 -23.43 -6.24
N MET A 350 -2.25 -22.47 -5.65
CA MET A 350 -3.60 -22.13 -6.11
C MET A 350 -3.57 -21.63 -7.57
N PRO A 351 -4.52 -22.03 -8.44
CA PRO A 351 -4.57 -21.53 -9.81
C PRO A 351 -4.65 -20.00 -9.88
N ALA A 352 -3.92 -19.40 -10.81
CA ALA A 352 -3.83 -17.94 -10.94
C ALA A 352 -5.19 -17.24 -11.05
N ARG A 353 -6.19 -17.87 -11.68
CA ARG A 353 -7.55 -17.33 -11.82
C ARG A 353 -8.36 -17.25 -10.52
N PHE A 354 -8.02 -18.07 -9.52
CA PHE A 354 -8.60 -18.07 -8.18
C PHE A 354 -7.68 -17.45 -7.14
N ARG A 355 -6.47 -17.08 -7.57
CA ARG A 355 -5.74 -15.87 -7.21
C ARG A 355 -6.68 -14.71 -6.91
N ALA A 356 -7.48 -14.70 -5.84
CA ALA A 356 -8.34 -13.57 -5.49
C ALA A 356 -7.41 -12.39 -5.44
N GLU A 357 -7.41 -11.54 -6.50
CA GLU A 357 -6.28 -10.69 -6.91
C GLU A 357 -5.39 -10.53 -5.71
N GLU A 358 -4.42 -11.46 -5.58
CA GLU A 358 -3.52 -11.36 -4.44
C GLU A 358 -3.00 -9.97 -4.65
N LEU A 359 -3.26 -9.04 -3.71
CA LEU A 359 -2.54 -7.77 -3.67
C LEU A 359 -1.12 -8.22 -3.96
N PRO A 360 -0.56 -7.90 -5.15
CA PRO A 360 0.43 -8.78 -5.78
C PRO A 360 1.50 -9.11 -4.74
N LYS A 361 2.01 -10.35 -4.66
CA LYS A 361 3.15 -10.68 -3.78
C LYS A 361 4.06 -9.47 -3.83
N VAL A 362 4.19 -8.77 -2.69
CA VAL A 362 4.77 -7.43 -2.70
C VAL A 362 6.20 -7.65 -3.17
N GLU A 363 6.47 -7.38 -4.44
CA GLU A 363 7.79 -6.89 -4.80
C GLU A 363 7.91 -5.66 -3.92
N ASP A 364 8.72 -5.79 -2.86
CA ASP A 364 9.02 -4.68 -1.99
C ASP A 364 9.40 -3.49 -2.86
N LEU A 365 9.01 -2.30 -2.42
CA LEU A 365 9.36 -1.07 -3.12
C LEU A 365 10.85 -1.08 -3.44
N VAL A 366 11.20 -1.30 -4.70
CA VAL A 366 12.60 -1.42 -5.09
C VAL A 366 13.15 0.00 -5.16
N LYS A 367 14.01 0.34 -4.21
CA LYS A 367 14.68 1.65 -4.23
C LYS A 367 15.50 1.79 -5.50
N VAL A 368 15.49 2.97 -6.10
CA VAL A 368 16.32 3.26 -7.30
C VAL A 368 17.79 2.94 -7.06
N ALA A 369 18.28 3.15 -5.83
CA ALA A 369 19.65 2.89 -5.44
C ALA A 369 19.93 1.43 -4.99
N ASP A 370 18.94 0.53 -5.05
CA ASP A 370 19.10 -0.84 -4.57
C ASP A 370 20.06 -1.65 -5.45
N THR A 371 21.15 -2.14 -4.85
CA THR A 371 22.16 -2.97 -5.52
C THR A 371 21.66 -4.37 -5.84
N ASN A 372 20.61 -4.85 -5.18
CA ASN A 372 20.02 -6.18 -5.45
C ASN A 372 19.42 -6.27 -6.87
N THR A 373 19.10 -5.13 -7.50
CA THR A 373 18.69 -5.07 -8.92
C THR A 373 19.72 -5.66 -9.88
N LEU A 374 21.00 -5.73 -9.48
CA LEU A 374 22.08 -6.38 -10.23
C LEU A 374 21.91 -7.90 -10.41
N THR A 375 21.07 -8.53 -9.58
CA THR A 375 20.84 -9.98 -9.61
C THR A 375 19.74 -10.39 -10.58
N GLN A 376 19.02 -9.44 -11.17
CA GLN A 376 17.95 -9.70 -12.13
C GLN A 376 18.50 -10.14 -13.50
N PRO A 377 17.71 -10.81 -14.36
CA PRO A 377 18.12 -11.14 -15.72
C PRO A 377 18.52 -9.89 -16.52
N PRO A 378 19.48 -10.00 -17.46
CA PRO A 378 20.00 -8.84 -18.18
C PRO A 378 18.92 -7.96 -18.85
N GLU A 379 17.97 -8.56 -19.53
CA GLU A 379 16.86 -7.86 -20.18
C GLU A 379 15.97 -7.10 -19.17
N SER A 380 15.72 -7.68 -17.99
CA SER A 380 14.96 -7.04 -16.91
C SER A 380 15.71 -5.83 -16.33
N GLN A 381 17.03 -5.87 -16.28
CA GLN A 381 17.84 -4.72 -15.87
C GLN A 381 17.79 -3.60 -16.92
N ALA A 382 17.85 -3.95 -18.22
CA ALA A 382 17.80 -2.96 -19.31
C ALA A 382 16.42 -2.31 -19.47
N LEU A 383 15.34 -3.07 -19.31
CA LEU A 383 13.98 -2.59 -19.61
C LEU A 383 13.20 -2.15 -18.36
N GLY A 384 13.56 -2.69 -17.19
CA GLY A 384 12.80 -2.56 -15.95
C GLY A 384 13.36 -1.58 -14.92
N SER A 385 14.68 -1.43 -14.78
CA SER A 385 15.29 -0.70 -13.64
C SER A 385 15.90 0.66 -13.96
N ALA A 386 15.80 1.11 -15.23
CA ALA A 386 16.45 2.32 -15.74
C ALA A 386 17.94 2.46 -15.42
N ARG A 387 18.62 1.32 -15.28
CA ARG A 387 20.02 1.28 -14.86
C ARG A 387 20.99 1.68 -15.96
N PHE A 388 20.57 1.57 -17.21
CA PHE A 388 21.41 1.81 -18.38
C PHE A 388 21.10 3.15 -19.03
N TYR A 389 22.10 3.67 -19.74
CA TYR A 389 21.94 4.85 -20.57
C TYR A 389 21.25 4.44 -21.86
N LYS A 390 20.02 4.95 -22.06
CA LYS A 390 19.22 4.68 -23.25
C LYS A 390 19.49 5.72 -24.33
N TYR A 391 19.74 5.25 -25.55
CA TYR A 391 19.83 6.07 -26.74
C TYR A 391 18.87 5.56 -27.81
N LEU A 392 18.21 6.49 -28.48
CA LEU A 392 17.21 6.25 -29.51
C LEU A 392 17.85 6.18 -30.90
N LEU A 393 17.41 5.21 -31.70
CA LEU A 393 17.80 5.05 -33.10
C LEU A 393 16.74 5.69 -33.99
N THR A 394 16.96 6.95 -34.34
CA THR A 394 16.02 7.74 -35.14
C THR A 394 16.31 7.67 -36.63
N GLU A 395 17.58 7.59 -37.03
CA GLU A 395 17.99 7.74 -38.44
C GLU A 395 18.37 6.43 -39.14
N ARG A 396 18.91 5.44 -38.42
CA ARG A 396 19.39 4.17 -39.00
C ARG A 396 19.24 2.98 -38.05
N PRO A 397 19.11 1.74 -38.56
CA PRO A 397 19.03 0.52 -37.76
C PRO A 397 20.36 0.15 -37.08
N ALA A 398 20.29 -0.66 -36.02
CA ALA A 398 21.45 -1.16 -35.28
C ALA A 398 22.14 -2.35 -35.98
N ASP A 399 22.84 -2.11 -37.08
CA ASP A 399 23.69 -3.10 -37.76
C ASP A 399 25.19 -2.93 -37.44
N VAL A 400 26.02 -3.83 -37.97
CA VAL A 400 27.46 -3.91 -37.65
C VAL A 400 28.20 -2.67 -38.19
N GLY A 401 28.43 -1.70 -37.30
CA GLY A 401 29.09 -0.43 -37.60
C GLY A 401 28.22 0.81 -37.34
N ALA A 402 26.91 0.64 -37.12
CA ALA A 402 25.99 1.75 -36.85
C ALA A 402 25.96 2.21 -35.39
N VAL A 403 26.48 1.41 -34.46
CA VAL A 403 26.52 1.74 -33.02
C VAL A 403 27.90 1.40 -32.39
N PRO A 404 28.38 2.20 -31.43
CA PRO A 404 29.58 1.87 -30.65
C PRO A 404 29.41 0.54 -29.92
N LYS A 405 30.41 -0.34 -29.98
CA LYS A 405 30.37 -1.65 -29.30
C LYS A 405 30.84 -1.59 -27.85
N GLU A 406 31.61 -0.58 -27.48
CA GLU A 406 32.16 -0.45 -26.14
C GLU A 406 31.06 -0.13 -25.13
N ASN A 407 30.98 -0.89 -24.04
CA ASN A 407 29.94 -0.79 -23.00
C ASN A 407 28.50 -0.98 -23.52
N LEU A 408 28.31 -1.48 -24.74
CA LEU A 408 26.98 -1.80 -25.29
C LEU A 408 26.41 -3.00 -24.54
N TYR A 409 25.20 -2.83 -24.03
CA TYR A 409 24.52 -3.82 -23.23
C TYR A 409 23.41 -4.55 -23.98
N LEU A 410 22.45 -3.79 -24.54
CA LEU A 410 21.30 -4.32 -25.25
C LEU A 410 20.98 -3.47 -26.47
N VAL A 411 20.60 -4.13 -27.55
CA VAL A 411 19.95 -3.52 -28.72
C VAL A 411 18.51 -4.01 -28.72
N ASP A 412 17.57 -3.08 -28.62
CA ASP A 412 16.15 -3.35 -28.59
C ASP A 412 15.50 -2.78 -29.86
N PRO A 413 15.34 -3.61 -30.92
CA PRO A 413 14.72 -3.18 -32.16
C PRO A 413 13.20 -2.96 -32.04
N ASP A 414 12.58 -3.47 -30.97
CA ASP A 414 11.13 -3.43 -30.76
C ASP A 414 10.69 -2.21 -29.92
N ASP A 415 11.63 -1.39 -29.46
CA ASP A 415 11.35 -0.17 -28.71
C ASP A 415 10.61 0.86 -29.59
N LYS A 416 9.35 1.13 -29.25
CA LYS A 416 8.47 2.04 -30.00
C LYS A 416 8.80 3.53 -29.81
N SER A 417 9.77 3.88 -28.97
CA SER A 417 10.16 5.27 -28.70
C SER A 417 10.88 5.91 -29.89
N ALA A 418 11.37 5.11 -30.85
CA ALA A 418 12.02 5.61 -32.06
C ALA A 418 11.78 4.68 -33.26
N GLN A 419 12.06 5.19 -34.46
CA GLN A 419 11.76 4.49 -35.72
C GLN A 419 12.50 3.16 -35.87
N TYR A 420 13.72 3.04 -35.34
CA TYR A 420 14.56 1.85 -35.48
C TYR A 420 14.93 1.22 -34.13
N GLY A 421 14.16 1.49 -33.08
CA GLY A 421 14.40 0.95 -31.75
C GLY A 421 15.34 1.79 -30.88
N ALA A 422 15.91 1.16 -29.86
CA ALA A 422 16.80 1.79 -28.88
C ALA A 422 18.01 0.92 -28.56
N VAL A 423 19.05 1.54 -28.02
CA VAL A 423 20.25 0.87 -27.52
C VAL A 423 20.57 1.31 -26.10
N TYR A 424 21.12 0.39 -25.33
CA TYR A 424 21.37 0.55 -23.91
C TYR A 424 22.86 0.36 -23.62
N TYR A 425 23.47 1.27 -22.86
CA TYR A 425 24.87 1.22 -22.49
C TYR A 425 25.06 1.20 -20.98
N GLU A 426 26.07 0.45 -20.52
CA GLU A 426 26.48 0.41 -19.09
C GLU A 426 27.08 1.74 -18.61
N LYS A 427 27.67 2.50 -19.53
CA LYS A 427 28.29 3.79 -19.26
C LYS A 427 27.78 4.84 -20.23
N GLN A 428 27.71 6.09 -19.77
CA GLN A 428 27.39 7.21 -20.63
C GLN A 428 28.42 7.30 -21.77
N LEU A 429 27.94 7.44 -23.00
CA LEU A 429 28.79 7.75 -24.14
C LEU A 429 29.14 9.24 -24.11
N PRO A 430 30.35 9.64 -24.54
CA PRO A 430 30.62 11.04 -24.87
C PRO A 430 29.61 11.52 -25.93
N ALA A 431 29.13 12.75 -25.80
CA ALA A 431 28.19 13.35 -26.73
C ALA A 431 28.74 13.41 -28.15
N THR A 432 30.03 13.69 -28.29
CA THR A 432 30.72 13.67 -29.60
C THR A 432 30.65 12.28 -30.26
N VAL A 433 30.75 11.22 -29.46
CA VAL A 433 30.62 9.83 -29.93
C VAL A 433 29.16 9.55 -30.27
N ALA A 434 28.21 9.86 -29.39
CA ALA A 434 26.78 9.65 -29.68
C ALA A 434 26.35 10.35 -30.98
N ALA A 435 26.78 11.60 -31.18
CA ALA A 435 26.54 12.38 -32.38
C ALA A 435 27.18 11.75 -33.63
N THR A 436 28.42 11.24 -33.54
CA THR A 436 29.09 10.55 -34.66
C THR A 436 28.29 9.33 -35.15
N TYR A 437 27.55 8.68 -34.26
CA TYR A 437 26.75 7.50 -34.57
C TYR A 437 25.25 7.78 -34.77
N ASN A 438 24.83 9.05 -34.79
CA ASN A 438 23.44 9.50 -34.87
C ASN A 438 22.55 8.90 -33.76
N LEU A 439 23.11 8.75 -32.56
CA LEU A 439 22.41 8.29 -31.37
C LEU A 439 21.81 9.47 -30.62
N THR A 440 20.50 9.44 -30.38
CA THR A 440 19.82 10.50 -29.62
C THR A 440 19.65 10.05 -28.16
N PRO A 441 20.27 10.72 -27.16
CA PRO A 441 20.12 10.31 -25.77
C PRO A 441 18.69 10.52 -25.26
N ASP A 442 18.14 9.54 -24.54
CA ASP A 442 16.85 9.66 -23.86
C ASP A 442 17.07 10.17 -22.42
N TYR A 443 17.17 11.49 -22.27
CA TYR A 443 17.39 12.14 -20.97
C TYR A 443 16.24 11.96 -19.98
N SER A 444 15.08 11.50 -20.42
CA SER A 444 13.88 11.38 -19.60
C SER A 444 13.61 9.94 -19.18
N TYR A 445 14.30 8.97 -19.80
CA TYR A 445 14.17 7.54 -19.53
C TYR A 445 14.17 7.20 -18.03
N PHE A 446 15.15 7.71 -17.29
CA PHE A 446 15.29 7.43 -15.86
C PHE A 446 14.12 7.97 -15.03
N ALA A 447 13.64 9.18 -15.35
CA ALA A 447 12.53 9.82 -14.67
C ALA A 447 11.20 9.10 -14.97
N ASN A 448 11.01 8.65 -16.21
CA ASN A 448 9.80 7.91 -16.63
C ASN A 448 9.69 6.53 -15.95
N LYS A 449 10.84 5.93 -15.64
CA LYS A 449 10.94 4.63 -14.96
C LYS A 449 11.07 4.72 -13.46
N SER A 450 10.95 5.92 -12.89
CA SER A 450 11.05 6.15 -11.45
C SER A 450 9.81 6.81 -10.89
N VAL A 451 9.58 6.65 -9.60
CA VAL A 451 8.54 7.33 -8.84
C VAL A 451 9.15 7.93 -7.58
N HIS A 452 8.81 9.19 -7.31
CA HIS A 452 9.18 9.85 -6.06
C HIS A 452 7.98 9.83 -5.13
N VAL A 453 8.21 9.41 -3.88
CA VAL A 453 7.20 9.36 -2.84
C VAL A 453 7.60 10.30 -1.71
N THR A 454 6.72 11.25 -1.38
CA THR A 454 6.89 12.16 -0.25
C THR A 454 5.83 11.89 0.82
N ILE A 455 6.27 11.78 2.07
CA ILE A 455 5.41 11.56 3.22
C ILE A 455 5.30 12.84 4.05
N TYR A 456 4.07 13.28 4.24
CA TYR A 456 3.73 14.46 5.04
C TYR A 456 3.03 14.04 6.32
N GLN A 457 3.63 14.32 7.47
CA GLN A 457 3.01 14.07 8.78
C GLN A 457 2.45 15.36 9.34
N ARG A 458 1.24 15.27 9.90
CA ARG A 458 0.59 16.42 10.49
C ARG A 458 1.31 16.88 11.77
N LYS A 459 1.59 18.18 11.86
CA LYS A 459 2.18 18.83 13.04
C LYS A 459 1.30 18.65 14.27
N ALA A 460 1.92 18.39 15.42
CA ALA A 460 1.21 18.19 16.70
C ALA A 460 0.31 19.39 17.07
N ASP A 461 0.77 20.60 16.74
CA ASP A 461 0.06 21.87 17.03
C ASP A 461 -1.10 22.14 16.06
N ALA A 462 -1.08 21.47 14.91
CA ALA A 462 -2.12 21.53 13.89
C ALA A 462 -3.18 20.44 14.07
N ALA A 463 -3.00 19.49 15.00
CA ALA A 463 -3.99 18.47 15.32
C ALA A 463 -5.25 19.11 15.97
N PRO A 464 -6.48 18.63 15.66
CA PRO A 464 -7.69 19.20 16.23
C PRO A 464 -7.66 19.09 17.76
N LYS A 465 -7.73 20.24 18.47
CA LYS A 465 -7.92 20.26 19.93
C LYS A 465 -9.36 19.84 20.23
N GLU A 466 -9.52 18.59 20.66
CA GLU A 466 -10.73 17.95 21.21
C GLU A 466 -12.01 17.91 20.34
N LYS A 467 -12.66 16.74 20.37
CA LYS A 467 -13.99 16.50 19.78
C LYS A 467 -15.07 17.22 20.58
N GLY A 468 -15.57 18.36 20.10
CA GLY A 468 -16.74 18.99 20.70
C GLY A 468 -17.20 20.34 20.18
N SER A 469 -16.39 21.13 19.46
CA SER A 469 -16.85 22.41 18.90
C SER A 469 -17.35 22.24 17.47
N ALA A 470 -18.49 22.87 17.18
CA ALA A 470 -18.95 23.13 15.82
C ALA A 470 -18.08 24.23 15.17
N GLU A 471 -16.76 24.02 15.11
CA GLU A 471 -15.90 24.76 14.19
C GLU A 471 -16.04 24.10 12.83
N THR A 472 -16.87 24.71 11.99
CA THR A 472 -16.74 24.57 10.54
C THR A 472 -15.26 24.66 10.15
N SER A 473 -14.72 23.52 9.69
CA SER A 473 -13.68 23.39 8.67
C SER A 473 -12.65 24.54 8.67
N LYS A 474 -11.67 24.50 9.58
CA LYS A 474 -10.45 25.26 9.30
C LYS A 474 -9.78 24.60 8.09
N PRO A 475 -9.53 25.32 6.98
CA PRO A 475 -8.88 24.74 5.82
C PRO A 475 -7.48 24.25 6.22
N LEU A 476 -7.15 23.03 5.81
CA LEU A 476 -5.82 22.45 6.03
C LEU A 476 -4.86 23.04 5.01
N TYR A 477 -3.72 23.51 5.49
CA TYR A 477 -2.67 24.11 4.70
C TYR A 477 -1.47 23.17 4.63
N LEU A 478 -1.01 22.86 3.42
CA LEU A 478 0.05 21.89 3.21
C LEU A 478 1.34 22.27 3.95
N ASN A 479 1.87 23.48 3.75
CA ASN A 479 3.18 23.84 4.33
C ASN A 479 3.08 24.20 5.82
N ARG A 480 1.94 24.77 6.25
CA ARG A 480 1.74 25.18 7.65
C ARG A 480 1.40 24.02 8.57
N ASP A 481 0.57 23.07 8.12
CA ASP A 481 0.00 22.05 8.99
C ASP A 481 0.74 20.70 8.92
N PHE A 482 1.67 20.53 7.97
CA PHE A 482 2.42 19.29 7.77
C PHE A 482 3.93 19.51 7.72
N ASP A 483 4.67 18.47 8.11
CA ASP A 483 6.12 18.34 7.94
C ASP A 483 6.42 17.19 6.97
N ILE A 484 7.41 17.37 6.11
CA ILE A 484 7.94 16.29 5.29
C ILE A 484 8.82 15.41 6.19
N THR A 485 8.46 14.14 6.35
CA THR A 485 9.19 13.20 7.21
C THR A 485 9.93 12.11 6.43
N ALA A 486 9.57 11.90 5.16
CA ALA A 486 10.23 10.94 4.28
C ALA A 486 10.15 11.39 2.82
N GLN A 487 11.23 11.16 2.09
CA GLN A 487 11.33 11.36 0.65
C GLN A 487 12.16 10.22 0.07
N GLU A 488 11.56 9.36 -0.73
CA GLU A 488 12.22 8.19 -1.28
C GLU A 488 11.92 8.01 -2.78
N ASN A 489 12.89 7.45 -3.50
CA ASN A 489 12.79 7.15 -4.93
C ASN A 489 12.71 5.65 -5.16
N TYR A 490 11.72 5.21 -5.93
CA TYR A 490 11.50 3.80 -6.25
C TYR A 490 11.41 3.58 -7.76
N ILE A 491 11.71 2.36 -8.18
CA ILE A 491 11.57 1.89 -9.55
C ILE A 491 10.09 1.73 -9.88
N ARG A 492 9.68 2.20 -11.06
CA ARG A 492 8.30 2.11 -11.56
C ARG A 492 8.08 0.80 -12.30
N THR A 493 7.65 -0.21 -11.55
CA THR A 493 7.12 -1.48 -12.07
C THR A 493 5.69 -1.33 -12.61
N ASP A 494 5.18 -2.35 -13.31
CA ASP A 494 3.79 -2.37 -13.77
C ASP A 494 2.82 -2.36 -12.58
N VAL A 495 3.15 -3.11 -11.54
CA VAL A 495 2.42 -3.13 -10.26
C VAL A 495 2.37 -1.75 -9.61
N MET A 496 3.46 -0.97 -9.72
CA MET A 496 3.50 0.42 -9.25
C MET A 496 2.53 1.33 -10.02
N ARG A 497 2.28 1.07 -11.30
CA ARG A 497 1.32 1.85 -12.10
C ARG A 497 -0.13 1.58 -11.68
N GLU A 498 -0.42 0.36 -11.27
CA GLU A 498 -1.78 -0.07 -10.89
C GLU A 498 -2.08 0.19 -9.40
N HIS A 499 -1.11 -0.08 -8.51
CA HIS A 499 -1.33 -0.12 -7.05
C HIS A 499 -0.33 0.73 -6.26
N GLY A 500 0.34 1.71 -6.88
CA GLY A 500 1.48 2.41 -6.26
C GLY A 500 1.20 3.06 -4.89
N ILE A 501 0.00 3.64 -4.69
CA ILE A 501 -0.36 4.25 -3.39
C ILE A 501 -0.57 3.21 -2.30
N ASP A 502 -1.23 2.09 -2.60
CA ASP A 502 -1.42 1.00 -1.64
C ASP A 502 -0.05 0.46 -1.16
N ARG A 503 0.92 0.38 -2.08
CA ARG A 503 2.30 -0.04 -1.77
C ARG A 503 3.04 0.96 -0.93
N ALA A 504 3.01 2.24 -1.30
CA ALA A 504 3.63 3.31 -0.52
C ALA A 504 3.06 3.32 0.91
N PHE A 505 1.72 3.27 1.03
CA PHE A 505 1.06 3.21 2.33
C PHE A 505 1.47 1.99 3.15
N ALA A 506 1.43 0.79 2.57
CA ALA A 506 1.82 -0.44 3.27
C ALA A 506 3.29 -0.41 3.70
N HIS A 507 4.19 0.03 2.82
CA HIS A 507 5.62 0.16 3.09
C HIS A 507 5.87 1.10 4.28
N PHE A 508 5.34 2.33 4.25
CA PHE A 508 5.59 3.31 5.32
C PHE A 508 4.79 3.03 6.62
N CYS A 509 3.82 2.12 6.59
CA CYS A 509 3.21 1.57 7.81
C CYS A 509 4.13 0.54 8.48
N MET A 510 4.83 -0.28 7.69
CA MET A 510 5.74 -1.32 8.18
C MET A 510 7.13 -0.76 8.52
N HIS A 511 7.55 0.25 7.76
CA HIS A 511 8.85 0.93 7.83
C HIS A 511 8.61 2.44 7.98
N PRO A 512 8.27 2.91 9.19
CA PRO A 512 8.01 4.33 9.41
C PRO A 512 9.23 5.19 9.06
N PRO A 513 9.03 6.46 8.66
CA PRO A 513 10.13 7.35 8.34
C PRO A 513 11.10 7.52 9.53
N GLN A 514 12.40 7.61 9.27
CA GLN A 514 13.43 7.70 10.33
C GLN A 514 13.20 8.91 11.26
N GLU A 515 12.74 10.03 10.72
CA GLU A 515 12.45 11.27 11.45
C GLU A 515 10.95 11.45 11.79
N GLY A 516 10.13 10.38 11.69
CA GLY A 516 8.67 10.46 11.82
C GLY A 516 8.05 9.36 12.69
N ARG A 517 6.74 9.48 12.94
CA ARG A 517 5.94 8.43 13.58
C ARG A 517 5.38 7.45 12.53
N PRO A 518 4.80 6.30 12.91
CA PRO A 518 3.98 5.54 11.97
C PRO A 518 2.87 6.40 11.37
N LEU A 519 2.58 6.15 10.09
CA LEU A 519 1.49 6.82 9.38
C LEU A 519 0.17 6.66 10.14
N ALA A 520 -0.59 7.74 10.24
CA ALA A 520 -1.89 7.75 10.90
C ALA A 520 -2.93 8.51 10.06
N GLU A 521 -4.19 8.37 10.48
CA GLU A 521 -5.31 9.09 9.89
C GLU A 521 -5.04 10.60 9.85
N GLY A 522 -5.18 11.19 8.66
CA GLY A 522 -4.95 12.60 8.39
C GLY A 522 -3.58 12.96 7.81
N ASP A 523 -2.59 12.06 7.83
CA ASP A 523 -1.30 12.27 7.14
C ASP A 523 -1.47 12.21 5.61
N LEU A 524 -0.48 12.70 4.87
CA LEU A 524 -0.53 12.74 3.40
C LEU A 524 0.61 11.94 2.76
N ILE A 525 0.30 11.34 1.61
CA ILE A 525 1.25 10.69 0.71
C ILE A 525 1.17 11.42 -0.62
N GLU A 526 2.30 11.92 -1.13
CA GLU A 526 2.40 12.47 -2.48
C GLU A 526 3.15 11.50 -3.39
N MET A 527 2.57 11.24 -4.56
CA MET A 527 3.15 10.39 -5.60
C MET A 527 2.71 10.91 -6.97
N ASP A 528 3.64 11.08 -7.91
CA ASP A 528 3.38 11.57 -9.27
C ASP A 528 2.60 12.89 -9.35
N GLY A 529 2.88 13.81 -8.41
CA GLY A 529 2.18 15.10 -8.35
C GLY A 529 0.71 15.00 -7.89
N ARG A 530 0.31 13.87 -7.31
CA ARG A 530 -1.00 13.66 -6.69
C ARG A 530 -0.82 13.49 -5.18
N ILE A 531 -1.66 14.15 -4.39
CA ILE A 531 -1.59 14.10 -2.92
C ILE A 531 -2.79 13.33 -2.39
N PHE A 532 -2.56 12.40 -1.47
CA PHE A 532 -3.57 11.54 -0.89
C PHE A 532 -3.56 11.67 0.62
N GLN A 533 -4.72 11.97 1.22
CA GLN A 533 -4.90 11.99 2.66
C GLN A 533 -5.33 10.61 3.17
N ILE A 534 -4.66 10.11 4.20
CA ILE A 534 -4.98 8.84 4.85
C ILE A 534 -6.28 9.01 5.65
N SER A 535 -7.21 8.07 5.46
CA SER A 535 -8.51 8.00 6.13
C SER A 535 -8.66 6.69 6.91
N ASP A 536 -9.78 6.53 7.61
CA ASP A 536 -10.06 5.31 8.37
C ASP A 536 -10.43 4.09 7.50
N VAL A 537 -10.68 4.30 6.20
CA VAL A 537 -11.06 3.29 5.20
C VAL A 537 -10.10 3.18 4.01
N GLY A 538 -8.95 3.87 4.05
CA GLY A 538 -7.98 3.90 2.94
C GLY A 538 -7.38 5.29 2.79
N TYR A 539 -7.44 5.87 1.61
CA TYR A 539 -6.96 7.23 1.34
C TYR A 539 -7.90 7.97 0.39
N ARG A 540 -7.84 9.29 0.43
CA ARG A 540 -8.64 10.18 -0.41
C ARG A 540 -7.74 11.19 -1.10
N GLU A 541 -7.84 11.29 -2.42
CA GLU A 541 -7.09 12.28 -3.19
C GLU A 541 -7.47 13.71 -2.76
N GLN A 542 -6.48 14.59 -2.74
CA GLN A 542 -6.61 15.99 -2.36
C GLN A 542 -6.23 16.87 -3.53
N GLU A 543 -7.03 17.91 -3.76
CA GLU A 543 -6.73 19.01 -4.65
C GLU A 543 -6.03 20.12 -3.87
N LEU A 544 -5.09 20.80 -4.52
CA LEU A 544 -4.34 21.91 -3.94
C LEU A 544 -4.80 23.22 -4.56
N HIS A 545 -5.18 24.16 -3.70
CA HIS A 545 -5.55 25.50 -4.13
C HIS A 545 -4.63 26.53 -3.48
N ALA A 546 -3.99 27.35 -4.30
CA ALA A 546 -3.17 28.46 -3.80
C ALA A 546 -4.03 29.44 -2.99
N HIS A 547 -3.64 29.67 -1.73
CA HIS A 547 -4.32 30.61 -0.86
C HIS A 547 -3.34 31.20 0.17
N LYS A 548 -3.20 32.54 0.14
CA LYS A 548 -2.37 33.33 1.08
C LYS A 548 -0.91 32.85 1.20
N GLY A 549 -0.29 32.54 0.07
CA GLY A 549 1.12 32.12 0.00
C GLY A 549 1.38 30.68 0.45
N ASP A 550 0.33 29.87 0.55
CA ASP A 550 0.37 28.45 0.88
C ASP A 550 -0.67 27.69 0.02
N PHE A 551 -0.81 26.38 0.22
CA PHE A 551 -1.76 25.52 -0.49
C PHE A 551 -2.80 24.96 0.46
N VAL A 552 -4.07 25.23 0.17
CA VAL A 552 -5.20 24.63 0.89
C VAL A 552 -5.54 23.29 0.26
N LEU A 553 -5.73 22.28 1.10
CA LEU A 553 -6.12 20.92 0.72
C LEU A 553 -7.64 20.80 0.71
N THR A 554 -8.19 20.33 -0.40
CA THR A 554 -9.62 20.01 -0.54
C THR A 554 -9.81 18.58 -1.01
N PRO A 555 -10.70 17.80 -0.37
CA PRO A 555 -10.92 16.41 -0.74
C PRO A 555 -11.57 16.29 -2.12
N LEU A 556 -11.01 15.44 -2.98
CA LEU A 556 -11.62 14.95 -4.21
C LEU A 556 -12.34 13.64 -3.91
N GLU A 557 -13.61 13.53 -4.31
CA GLU A 557 -14.38 12.28 -4.20
C GLU A 557 -14.11 11.38 -5.42
N ASP A 558 -14.11 10.06 -5.24
CA ASP A 558 -13.69 9.11 -6.28
C ASP A 558 -14.50 9.21 -7.59
N GLU A 559 -15.82 9.41 -7.48
CA GLU A 559 -16.70 9.63 -8.64
C GLU A 559 -16.26 10.87 -9.44
N ARG A 560 -15.83 11.93 -8.75
CA ARG A 560 -15.36 13.15 -9.39
C ARG A 560 -14.01 12.95 -10.08
N VAL A 561 -13.11 12.17 -9.48
CA VAL A 561 -11.82 11.82 -10.09
C VAL A 561 -12.01 11.07 -11.41
N GLN A 562 -12.93 10.08 -11.43
CA GLN A 562 -13.24 9.33 -12.66
C GLN A 562 -13.83 10.23 -13.75
N GLN A 563 -14.75 11.13 -13.39
CA GLN A 563 -15.32 12.11 -14.32
C GLN A 563 -14.26 13.03 -14.91
N LEU A 564 -13.37 13.56 -14.07
CA LEU A 564 -12.31 14.47 -14.49
C LEU A 564 -11.30 13.77 -15.43
N ARG A 565 -10.90 12.54 -15.12
CA ARG A 565 -10.03 11.74 -15.98
C ARG A 565 -10.68 11.48 -17.34
N THR A 566 -11.94 11.04 -17.34
CA THR A 566 -12.67 10.72 -18.57
C THR A 566 -12.83 11.98 -19.45
N ALA A 567 -13.23 13.10 -18.85
CA ALA A 567 -13.38 14.37 -19.56
C ALA A 567 -12.03 14.87 -20.13
N ALA A 568 -10.93 14.72 -19.39
CA ALA A 568 -9.61 15.08 -19.86
C ALA A 568 -9.18 14.21 -21.05
N GLN A 569 -9.37 12.89 -20.97
CA GLN A 569 -9.10 11.94 -22.06
C GLN A 569 -9.94 12.24 -23.32
N GLU A 570 -11.24 12.49 -23.17
CA GLU A 570 -12.13 12.84 -24.27
C GLU A 570 -11.73 14.17 -24.94
N SER A 571 -11.20 15.13 -24.16
CA SER A 571 -10.89 16.47 -24.67
C SER A 571 -9.69 16.55 -25.60
N VAL A 572 -8.65 15.72 -25.37
CA VAL A 572 -7.40 15.74 -26.15
C VAL A 572 -7.12 14.45 -26.92
N GLY A 573 -7.87 13.38 -26.63
CA GLY A 573 -7.64 12.03 -27.17
C GLY A 573 -6.67 11.22 -26.31
N GLU A 574 -6.83 9.89 -26.35
CA GLU A 574 -6.13 8.94 -25.46
C GLU A 574 -4.59 9.03 -25.56
N ASP A 575 -4.04 8.96 -26.77
CA ASP A 575 -2.58 9.01 -26.99
C ASP A 575 -1.97 10.35 -26.53
N THR A 576 -2.67 11.45 -26.81
CA THR A 576 -2.23 12.81 -26.46
C THR A 576 -2.32 13.03 -24.95
N TYR A 577 -3.37 12.51 -24.30
CA TYR A 577 -3.52 12.53 -22.85
C TYR A 577 -2.41 11.72 -22.18
N GLN A 578 -2.06 10.56 -22.73
CA GLN A 578 -0.96 9.75 -22.20
C GLN A 578 0.38 10.49 -22.29
N LEU A 579 0.67 11.12 -23.44
CA LEU A 579 1.85 11.97 -23.62
C LEU A 579 1.91 13.11 -22.59
N TYR A 580 0.77 13.78 -22.35
CA TYR A 580 0.65 14.83 -21.34
C TYR A 580 0.97 14.30 -19.93
N CYS A 581 0.36 13.19 -19.53
CA CYS A 581 0.57 12.59 -18.21
C CYS A 581 2.02 12.13 -18.01
N ASP A 582 2.65 11.56 -19.05
CA ASP A 582 4.04 11.15 -18.98
C ASP A 582 4.97 12.36 -18.84
N LYS A 583 4.72 13.44 -19.58
CA LYS A 583 5.51 14.66 -19.47
C LYS A 583 5.36 15.35 -18.12
N LEU A 584 4.14 15.38 -17.60
CA LEU A 584 3.83 15.94 -16.29
C LEU A 584 4.58 15.17 -15.19
N ARG A 585 4.54 13.84 -15.26
CA ARG A 585 5.22 12.93 -14.33
C ARG A 585 6.73 13.07 -14.35
N GLU A 586 7.31 13.14 -15.55
CA GLU A 586 8.75 13.38 -15.74
C GLU A 586 9.18 14.65 -15.00
N MET A 587 8.44 15.75 -15.20
CA MET A 587 8.76 17.04 -14.58
C MET A 587 8.57 17.01 -13.06
N PHE A 588 7.50 16.37 -12.54
CA PHE A 588 7.32 16.19 -11.11
C PHE A 588 8.45 15.38 -10.47
N TYR A 589 8.86 14.29 -11.11
CA TYR A 589 9.98 13.48 -10.62
C TYR A 589 11.26 14.32 -10.54
N ARG A 590 11.64 14.98 -11.65
CA ARG A 590 12.84 15.83 -11.73
C ARG A 590 12.80 17.01 -10.76
N ALA A 591 11.64 17.61 -10.55
CA ALA A 591 11.46 18.73 -9.63
C ALA A 591 11.66 18.34 -8.16
N ALA A 592 11.39 17.07 -7.81
CA ALA A 592 11.53 16.57 -6.45
C ALA A 592 12.97 16.16 -6.09
N GLN A 593 13.90 16.14 -7.05
CA GLN A 593 15.27 15.70 -6.81
C GLN A 593 16.23 16.85 -6.51
N THR A 594 17.20 16.58 -5.65
CA THR A 594 18.47 17.34 -5.59
C THR A 594 19.46 16.81 -6.62
N GLU A 595 20.51 17.58 -6.88
CA GLU A 595 21.62 17.17 -7.75
C GLU A 595 22.23 15.84 -7.27
N GLU A 596 22.46 15.68 -5.97
CA GLU A 596 22.99 14.43 -5.40
C GLU A 596 22.04 13.24 -5.63
N THR A 597 20.73 13.42 -5.41
CA THR A 597 19.76 12.33 -5.60
C THR A 597 19.57 11.95 -7.07
N LEU A 598 19.74 12.90 -8.00
CA LEU A 598 19.77 12.61 -9.44
C LEU A 598 21.02 11.82 -9.81
N HIS A 599 22.19 12.24 -9.33
CA HIS A 599 23.45 11.53 -9.61
C HIS A 599 23.50 10.12 -9.00
N ALA A 600 22.73 9.86 -7.94
CA ALA A 600 22.57 8.52 -7.41
C ALA A 600 21.82 7.58 -8.37
N HIS A 601 21.08 8.12 -9.35
CA HIS A 601 20.37 7.31 -10.33
C HIS A 601 21.34 6.80 -11.43
N PRO A 602 21.48 5.49 -11.61
CA PRO A 602 22.47 4.91 -12.54
C PRO A 602 22.27 5.30 -14.01
N GLY A 603 21.02 5.44 -14.48
CA GLY A 603 20.70 5.95 -15.82
C GLY A 603 20.59 7.48 -15.97
N PHE A 604 21.06 8.28 -15.00
CA PHE A 604 21.07 9.74 -15.12
C PHE A 604 22.33 10.25 -15.85
N PHE A 605 22.15 11.16 -16.80
CA PHE A 605 23.24 11.77 -17.56
C PHE A 605 23.90 12.90 -16.75
N VAL A 606 25.24 12.85 -16.57
CA VAL A 606 25.97 13.67 -15.58
C VAL A 606 26.78 14.79 -16.20
N ALA A 607 27.58 14.50 -17.23
CA ALA A 607 28.45 15.48 -17.90
C ALA A 607 28.58 15.16 -19.38
N THR A 608 28.63 16.20 -20.21
CA THR A 608 28.81 16.11 -21.67
C THR A 608 30.08 16.85 -22.08
N ASP A 609 30.77 16.34 -23.09
CA ASP A 609 31.92 16.96 -23.74
C ASP A 609 31.52 18.01 -24.79
N ASP A 610 30.21 18.20 -25.05
CA ASP A 610 29.67 19.29 -25.87
C ASP A 610 29.16 20.44 -24.97
N PRO A 611 29.81 21.63 -25.00
CA PRO A 611 29.38 22.80 -24.23
C PRO A 611 27.94 23.23 -24.49
N LYS A 612 27.45 23.14 -25.74
CA LYS A 612 26.08 23.56 -26.09
C LYS A 612 25.04 22.62 -25.49
N GLU A 613 25.34 21.33 -25.49
CA GLU A 613 24.49 20.34 -24.84
C GLU A 613 24.51 20.53 -23.32
N GLY A 614 25.66 20.89 -22.73
CA GLY A 614 25.77 21.23 -21.31
C GLY A 614 24.88 22.39 -20.91
N GLU A 615 24.88 23.49 -21.68
CA GLU A 615 23.99 24.63 -21.46
C GLU A 615 22.50 24.23 -21.57
N ARG A 616 22.17 23.39 -22.56
CA ARG A 616 20.81 22.86 -22.74
C ARG A 616 20.35 22.08 -21.51
N LEU A 617 21.17 21.16 -21.02
CA LEU A 617 20.86 20.33 -19.84
C LEU A 617 20.70 21.18 -18.58
N ALA A 618 21.55 22.19 -18.40
CA ALA A 618 21.46 23.12 -17.28
C ALA A 618 20.14 23.90 -17.28
N LEU A 619 19.68 24.33 -18.46
CA LEU A 619 18.38 25.00 -18.60
C LEU A 619 17.19 24.05 -18.41
N ASP A 620 17.27 22.82 -18.91
CA ASP A 620 16.23 21.81 -18.71
C ASP A 620 16.11 21.45 -17.22
N ALA A 621 17.23 21.32 -16.50
CA ALA A 621 17.25 21.17 -15.05
C ALA A 621 16.69 22.43 -14.34
N GLY A 622 17.02 23.62 -14.84
CA GLY A 622 16.45 24.89 -14.38
C GLY A 622 14.93 24.96 -14.54
N TYR A 623 14.39 24.43 -15.63
CA TYR A 623 12.94 24.35 -15.84
C TYR A 623 12.27 23.44 -14.81
N ALA A 624 12.84 22.27 -14.54
CA ALA A 624 12.32 21.35 -13.54
C ALA A 624 12.35 21.96 -12.12
N ARG A 625 13.37 22.78 -11.79
CA ARG A 625 13.43 23.47 -10.50
C ARG A 625 12.21 24.38 -10.30
N GLY A 626 11.51 24.17 -9.19
CA GLY A 626 10.29 24.91 -8.84
C GLY A 626 9.07 24.59 -9.70
N PHE A 627 9.12 23.56 -10.56
CA PHE A 627 8.00 23.17 -11.42
C PHE A 627 6.76 22.82 -10.60
N ARG A 628 6.93 22.03 -9.55
CA ARG A 628 5.87 21.59 -8.62
C ARG A 628 5.08 22.78 -8.08
N GLU A 629 5.75 23.80 -7.57
CA GLU A 629 5.12 24.99 -6.99
C GLU A 629 4.38 25.82 -8.03
N ARG A 630 4.93 25.95 -9.25
CA ARG A 630 4.29 26.69 -10.35
C ARG A 630 3.01 25.98 -10.82
N VAL A 631 3.06 24.66 -10.97
CA VAL A 631 1.95 23.83 -11.41
C VAL A 631 0.80 23.88 -10.40
N TYR A 632 1.07 23.61 -9.12
CA TYR A 632 0.03 23.66 -8.09
C TYR A 632 -0.54 25.06 -7.88
N ARG A 633 0.25 26.12 -8.08
CA ARG A 633 -0.23 27.50 -7.92
C ARG A 633 -1.33 27.85 -8.92
N GLU A 634 -1.20 27.35 -10.14
CA GLU A 634 -2.19 27.55 -11.21
C GLU A 634 -3.26 26.46 -11.22
N GLY A 635 -3.29 25.54 -10.24
CA GLY A 635 -4.29 24.45 -10.18
C GLY A 635 -4.12 23.41 -11.28
N LEU A 636 -2.90 23.29 -11.83
CA LEU A 636 -2.60 22.38 -12.92
C LEU A 636 -2.36 20.96 -12.38
N SER A 637 -2.88 19.96 -13.07
CA SER A 637 -2.79 18.55 -12.68
C SER A 637 -2.92 17.62 -13.88
N GLY A 638 -2.92 16.31 -13.63
CA GLY A 638 -3.24 15.31 -14.66
C GLY A 638 -4.63 15.51 -15.30
N TYR A 639 -5.54 16.22 -14.62
CA TYR A 639 -6.91 16.40 -15.07
C TYR A 639 -7.17 17.69 -15.85
N THR A 640 -6.17 18.57 -15.98
CA THR A 640 -6.32 19.88 -16.63
C THR A 640 -5.41 20.06 -17.85
N PRO A 641 -5.36 19.09 -18.81
CA PRO A 641 -4.53 19.23 -20.00
C PRO A 641 -4.94 20.41 -20.88
N THR A 642 -6.18 20.86 -20.80
CA THR A 642 -6.74 21.95 -21.61
C THR A 642 -6.71 23.32 -20.94
N ASP A 643 -6.15 23.45 -19.72
CA ASP A 643 -5.99 24.76 -19.07
C ASP A 643 -4.77 25.52 -19.63
N GLU A 644 -4.90 25.96 -20.87
CA GLU A 644 -3.86 26.71 -21.56
C GLU A 644 -3.45 27.98 -20.81
N LYS A 645 -4.38 28.63 -20.10
CA LYS A 645 -4.11 29.88 -19.39
C LYS A 645 -3.25 29.62 -18.15
N GLY A 646 -3.56 28.57 -17.38
CA GLY A 646 -2.74 28.13 -16.26
C GLY A 646 -1.33 27.79 -16.73
N TRP A 647 -1.20 26.97 -17.78
CA TRP A 647 0.09 26.58 -18.35
C TRP A 647 0.91 27.77 -18.85
N GLN A 648 0.29 28.68 -19.59
CA GLN A 648 0.98 29.89 -20.05
C GLN A 648 1.51 30.72 -18.88
N LYS A 649 0.77 30.85 -17.77
CA LYS A 649 1.24 31.59 -16.59
C LYS A 649 2.41 30.89 -15.91
N ALA A 650 2.31 29.59 -15.68
CA ALA A 650 3.37 28.78 -15.07
C ALA A 650 4.68 28.86 -15.88
N ASP A 651 4.59 28.71 -17.21
CA ASP A 651 5.76 28.78 -18.09
C ASP A 651 6.31 30.21 -18.22
N THR A 652 5.43 31.22 -18.23
CA THR A 652 5.86 32.63 -18.22
C THR A 652 6.58 32.99 -16.93
N GLU A 653 6.18 32.40 -15.80
CA GLU A 653 6.87 32.61 -14.54
C GLU A 653 8.29 32.04 -14.57
N PHE A 654 8.48 30.83 -15.10
CA PHE A 654 9.81 30.27 -15.31
C PHE A 654 10.67 31.17 -16.21
N ALA A 655 10.16 31.53 -17.40
CA ALA A 655 10.89 32.38 -18.34
C ALA A 655 11.30 33.71 -17.70
N ALA A 656 10.38 34.34 -16.96
CA ALA A 656 10.65 35.62 -16.30
C ALA A 656 11.68 35.48 -15.17
N ALA A 657 11.62 34.40 -14.38
CA ALA A 657 12.56 34.14 -13.30
C ALA A 657 13.97 33.86 -13.85
N THR A 658 14.08 33.06 -14.92
CA THR A 658 15.38 32.77 -15.56
C THR A 658 15.98 34.01 -16.19
N LEU A 659 15.20 34.78 -16.97
CA LEU A 659 15.68 36.05 -17.54
C LEU A 659 16.15 37.00 -16.44
N LYS A 660 15.33 37.17 -15.40
CA LYS A 660 15.68 38.02 -14.25
C LYS A 660 16.99 37.56 -13.60
N SER A 661 17.10 36.29 -13.24
CA SER A 661 18.29 35.75 -12.59
C SER A 661 19.54 35.93 -13.43
N SER A 662 19.47 35.70 -14.75
CA SER A 662 20.59 35.90 -15.65
C SER A 662 21.02 37.36 -15.73
N MET A 663 20.07 38.30 -15.81
CA MET A 663 20.37 39.74 -15.77
C MET A 663 20.91 40.19 -14.40
N GLU A 664 20.52 39.56 -13.30
CA GLU A 664 21.07 39.91 -11.98
C GLU A 664 22.47 39.33 -11.75
N SER A 665 22.76 38.13 -12.28
CA SER A 665 24.04 37.45 -12.08
C SER A 665 25.16 37.94 -12.99
N ASP A 666 24.82 38.42 -14.19
CA ASP A 666 25.78 38.78 -15.22
C ASP A 666 25.44 40.16 -15.82
N PRO A 667 26.23 41.21 -15.49
CA PRO A 667 26.07 42.56 -16.05
C PRO A 667 26.26 42.67 -17.57
N GLU A 668 26.78 41.63 -18.23
CA GLU A 668 26.97 41.53 -19.68
C GLU A 668 25.95 40.57 -20.32
N ALA A 669 25.00 40.02 -19.54
CA ALA A 669 23.99 39.10 -20.05
C ALA A 669 23.14 39.73 -21.17
N ILE A 670 23.00 41.06 -21.16
CA ILE A 670 22.34 41.82 -22.22
C ILE A 670 22.97 41.62 -23.61
N GLU A 671 24.28 41.39 -23.70
CA GLU A 671 24.99 41.15 -24.97
C GLU A 671 24.64 39.78 -25.58
N ARG A 672 24.23 38.82 -24.73
CA ARG A 672 23.82 37.47 -25.14
C ARG A 672 22.30 37.24 -25.03
N ILE A 673 21.51 38.31 -24.95
CA ILE A 673 20.08 38.22 -24.65
C ILE A 673 19.29 37.42 -25.70
N ASP A 674 19.66 37.49 -26.99
CA ASP A 674 18.97 36.73 -28.05
C ASP A 674 19.23 35.23 -27.96
N THR A 675 20.47 34.86 -27.61
CA THR A 675 20.83 33.47 -27.31
C THR A 675 20.06 32.99 -26.09
N LEU A 676 20.02 33.78 -25.02
CA LEU A 676 19.29 33.46 -23.80
C LEU A 676 17.78 33.26 -24.05
N ARG A 677 17.16 34.17 -24.81
CA ARG A 677 15.74 34.06 -25.24
C ARG A 677 15.47 32.75 -25.97
N THR A 678 16.35 32.41 -26.92
CA THR A 678 16.21 31.20 -27.73
C THR A 678 16.35 29.95 -26.85
N SER A 679 17.38 29.89 -26.01
CA SER A 679 17.60 28.74 -25.14
C SER A 679 16.48 28.53 -24.12
N ILE A 680 15.92 29.61 -23.55
CA ILE A 680 14.75 29.54 -22.66
C ILE A 680 13.50 29.06 -23.43
N ALA A 681 13.25 29.62 -24.62
CA ALA A 681 12.12 29.22 -25.44
C ALA A 681 12.19 27.73 -25.80
N ASP A 682 13.36 27.25 -26.20
CA ASP A 682 13.56 25.85 -26.56
C ASP A 682 13.43 24.93 -25.33
N ALA A 683 13.90 25.36 -24.16
CA ALA A 683 13.69 24.60 -22.92
C ALA A 683 12.21 24.47 -22.56
N ILE A 684 11.42 25.54 -22.70
CA ILE A 684 9.97 25.48 -22.48
C ILE A 684 9.31 24.57 -23.51
N GLN A 685 9.68 24.70 -24.78
CA GLN A 685 9.13 23.88 -25.86
C GLN A 685 9.38 22.38 -25.65
N ARG A 686 10.54 22.02 -25.10
CA ARG A 686 10.89 20.62 -24.80
C ARG A 686 10.24 20.07 -23.53
N ASN A 687 10.10 20.89 -22.50
CA ASN A 687 9.77 20.39 -21.14
C ASN A 687 8.33 20.66 -20.71
N SER A 688 7.62 21.63 -21.30
CA SER A 688 6.24 21.95 -20.90
C SER A 688 5.25 20.85 -21.31
N PRO A 689 4.46 20.28 -20.37
CA PRO A 689 3.40 19.33 -20.70
C PRO A 689 2.37 19.89 -21.69
N ASN A 690 2.06 21.18 -21.60
CA ASN A 690 1.17 21.84 -22.57
C ASN A 690 1.83 21.98 -23.95
N ALA A 691 3.12 22.33 -24.00
CA ALA A 691 3.83 22.38 -25.28
C ALA A 691 3.83 21.03 -26.00
N ALA A 692 3.93 19.92 -25.25
CA ALA A 692 3.92 18.56 -25.80
C ALA A 692 2.60 18.21 -26.52
N ILE A 693 1.47 18.77 -26.09
CA ILE A 693 0.14 18.47 -26.66
C ILE A 693 -0.44 19.58 -27.56
N SER A 694 0.02 20.82 -27.42
CA SER A 694 -0.52 21.98 -28.13
C SER A 694 -0.26 21.99 -29.64
N GLN A 695 0.70 21.19 -30.12
CA GLN A 695 1.23 21.21 -31.50
C GLN A 695 1.81 22.57 -31.97
N ASP A 696 1.84 23.59 -31.10
CA ASP A 696 2.39 24.90 -31.41
C ASP A 696 3.91 24.90 -31.26
N ARG A 697 4.60 24.90 -32.40
CA ARG A 697 6.07 24.94 -32.50
C ARG A 697 6.69 26.27 -32.02
N SER A 698 5.87 27.29 -31.79
CA SER A 698 6.28 28.62 -31.37
C SER A 698 5.90 28.95 -29.93
N TYR A 699 5.28 28.01 -29.21
CA TYR A 699 4.78 28.20 -27.87
C TYR A 699 5.86 28.79 -26.94
N GLY A 700 7.04 28.18 -26.87
CA GLY A 700 8.14 28.67 -26.04
C GLY A 700 8.54 30.12 -26.34
N LYS A 701 8.58 30.50 -27.62
CA LYS A 701 8.91 31.88 -28.05
C LYS A 701 7.84 32.88 -27.60
N GLN A 702 6.56 32.51 -27.71
CA GLN A 702 5.45 33.34 -27.25
C GLN A 702 5.51 33.55 -25.73
N ILE A 703 5.87 32.51 -24.98
CA ILE A 703 6.03 32.60 -23.52
C ILE A 703 7.16 33.56 -23.14
N VAL A 704 8.32 33.47 -23.79
CA VAL A 704 9.43 34.40 -23.56
C VAL A 704 9.02 35.85 -23.83
N GLN A 705 8.33 36.11 -24.94
CA GLN A 705 7.81 37.45 -25.24
C GLN A 705 6.83 37.97 -24.18
N LYS A 706 6.01 37.10 -23.58
CA LYS A 706 5.12 37.46 -22.47
C LYS A 706 5.91 37.74 -21.20
N ALA A 707 6.97 36.97 -20.92
CA ALA A 707 7.82 37.14 -19.75
C ALA A 707 8.57 38.48 -19.75
N GLU A 708 9.09 38.90 -20.91
CA GLU A 708 9.79 40.18 -21.06
C GLU A 708 8.89 41.40 -20.79
N LYS A 709 7.59 41.26 -21.04
CA LYS A 709 6.62 42.33 -20.76
C LYS A 709 6.37 42.53 -19.26
N ARG A 710 6.80 41.60 -18.39
CA ARG A 710 6.68 41.77 -16.94
C ARG A 710 7.56 42.93 -16.48
N ALA A 711 7.01 43.82 -15.65
CA ALA A 711 7.66 45.06 -15.25
C ALA A 711 9.07 44.87 -14.68
N ALA A 712 9.30 43.83 -13.87
CA ALA A 712 10.60 43.53 -13.27
C ALA A 712 11.67 43.17 -14.33
N VAL A 713 11.32 42.31 -15.28
CA VAL A 713 12.25 41.88 -16.35
C VAL A 713 12.51 43.02 -17.32
N ARG A 714 11.45 43.71 -17.75
CA ARG A 714 11.55 44.88 -18.64
C ARG A 714 12.49 45.95 -18.08
N ARG A 715 12.36 46.22 -16.77
CA ARG A 715 13.18 47.19 -16.07
C ARG A 715 14.66 46.79 -16.09
N LEU A 716 14.98 45.56 -15.70
CA LEU A 716 16.36 45.05 -15.69
C LEU A 716 17.00 45.08 -17.08
N ILE A 717 16.26 44.63 -18.10
CA ILE A 717 16.73 44.70 -19.50
C ILE A 717 17.01 46.14 -19.90
N SER A 718 16.13 47.09 -19.56
CA SER A 718 16.35 48.51 -19.89
C SER A 718 17.53 49.13 -19.13
N GLU A 719 17.72 48.76 -17.85
CA GLU A 719 18.81 49.25 -17.01
C GLU A 719 20.16 48.73 -17.53
N GLN A 720 20.29 47.43 -17.80
CA GLN A 720 21.51 46.88 -18.37
C GLN A 720 21.79 47.40 -19.78
N LYS A 721 20.76 47.58 -20.61
CA LYS A 721 20.93 48.15 -21.95
C LYS A 721 21.48 49.57 -21.88
N ALA A 722 20.97 50.40 -20.97
CA ALA A 722 21.50 51.74 -20.74
C ALA A 722 22.96 51.71 -20.24
N GLN A 723 23.30 50.79 -19.33
CA GLN A 723 24.67 50.60 -18.84
C GLN A 723 25.64 50.09 -19.91
N ALA A 724 25.16 49.25 -20.85
CA ALA A 724 25.96 48.78 -21.98
C ALA A 724 26.20 49.91 -22.99
N GLU A 725 25.17 50.73 -23.25
CA GLU A 725 25.29 51.94 -24.07
C GLU A 725 26.25 52.97 -23.44
N GLU A 726 26.21 53.15 -22.12
CA GLU A 726 27.13 54.02 -21.37
C GLU A 726 28.59 53.52 -21.44
N ARG A 727 28.82 52.21 -21.21
CA ARG A 727 30.13 51.55 -21.37
C ARG A 727 30.69 51.67 -22.79
N ALA A 728 29.83 51.63 -23.81
CA ALA A 728 30.23 51.83 -25.20
C ALA A 728 30.62 53.30 -25.52
N THR A 729 30.22 54.25 -24.68
CA THR A 729 30.50 55.69 -24.84
C THR A 729 31.62 56.24 -23.94
N GLU A 730 32.11 55.48 -22.95
CA GLU A 730 33.27 55.89 -22.14
C GLU A 730 34.56 55.87 -23.01
N PRO A 731 35.28 57.00 -23.14
CA PRO A 731 36.56 57.01 -23.84
C PRO A 731 37.59 56.24 -23.02
N VAL A 732 38.25 55.26 -23.65
CA VAL A 732 39.38 54.52 -23.08
C VAL A 732 40.46 55.51 -22.62
N VAL A 733 40.52 55.80 -21.32
CA VAL A 733 41.62 56.56 -20.73
C VAL A 733 42.84 55.63 -20.70
N ALA A 734 43.64 55.72 -21.76
CA ALA A 734 44.96 55.12 -21.80
C ALA A 734 45.83 55.72 -20.69
N TYR A 735 46.02 54.98 -19.59
CA TYR A 735 47.12 55.27 -18.67
C TYR A 735 48.42 54.83 -19.35
N SER A 736 49.09 55.78 -20.01
CA SER A 736 50.50 55.65 -20.34
C SER A 736 51.34 55.96 -19.09
N ARG A 737 51.94 54.93 -18.48
CA ARG A 737 53.36 54.90 -18.09
C ARG A 737 53.76 53.55 -17.52
#